data_AF-A0A7Y3TUB6-F1
#
_entry.id   AF-A0A7Y3TUB6-F1
#
_cell.length_a   1.000
_cell.length_b   1.000
_cell.length_c   1.000
_cell.angle_alpha   90.00
_cell.angle_beta   90.00
_cell.angle_gamma   90.00
#
_symmetry.space_group_name_H-M   'P 1'
#
loop_
_entity.id
_entity.type
_entity.pdbx_description
1 polymer ?
#
loop_
_entity_poly.entity_id
_entity_poly.type
_entity_poly.pdbx_seq_one_letter_code
_entity_poly.pdbx_strand_id
1 'polypeptide(L)'
;MQTLKTIEARLIPSEWFPANKNNVEPIAVASESARQMLLQLSIASTQLGKVLNDQISQHPEFETWRNNGSIPAGVLKDLWNLERSQAPYKQMPERFNRSAWLRIQNTYAGWFKTQKKLLNRLNGLNRWLGIIKSDHELVEISKCELEEIQSRATQIASEIRSQLKEAKQSTDGINHLSNSATNHAAHTDNEGGHTCNESTESSRSLTNELFKVYFSLVETDGSLFDRCAIVHLLKNGCKVATKPEDSKKFSDTCRKKHKKAERIEKQLTARMPEVRDLGEKALKALSDGLQVVTLDNAEFVAQLAELQRKPKPLPYPVLLYSGDDVEWHLIKRRNPATKDVQERVFVKFRGLTTYLKEQSKKQIEKQIEEQLLELDLNLDEVEWKIVRSRNKVTQEFKERISVKLEESKKYLKQQLEEKLKKLDLKKYELGKEYVFEIYCDRRQLQEFQTFLSDWQIYSSDKKKYPITLFAFQSAALIWRQSTKDDISTFQPYLKCTFDQRCLTAERAELVRAEEIAKVNRKINNYETAQKDSQELTENQQKDLKKTKGQLAALDNPYPRPSKPSYKGNPNIIVGVCFSIEQVATVAVVDCSAHKAITYRSIRQLLGRDYKKLAAYRLRQGRNANERHKQQKRGKVSNLSESNEGKYIDRLIAKAIVEVAQEFKAGRVVLPNLTGLKESLQSKLEAKAEERDPKDRAKQQEYEEQYKINLHRWSYKRLTQCIEERAGKIGVPIELGQQQFKGNFKEKAMQIVWSTHQAHKDVGT
;
A
#
# COMPACT_ATOMS: atom_id res chain seq x y z
N MET A 1 -7.72 10.03 5.11
CA MET A 1 -8.39 8.74 4.85
C MET A 1 -7.71 8.08 3.65
N GLN A 2 -7.35 6.80 3.71
CA GLN A 2 -6.82 6.09 2.54
C GLN A 2 -7.93 6.00 1.47
N THR A 3 -7.81 6.76 0.38
CA THR A 3 -8.79 6.82 -0.73
C THR A 3 -8.69 5.62 -1.65
N LEU A 4 -7.48 5.05 -1.77
CA LEU A 4 -7.20 3.87 -2.57
C LEU A 4 -7.50 2.59 -1.79
N LYS A 5 -8.28 1.69 -2.41
CA LYS A 5 -8.53 0.33 -1.91
C LYS A 5 -7.91 -0.68 -2.85
N THR A 6 -7.50 -1.80 -2.27
CA THR A 6 -7.04 -2.97 -3.02
C THR A 6 -8.03 -4.11 -2.90
N ILE A 7 -8.30 -4.78 -4.02
CA ILE A 7 -9.01 -6.06 -4.07
C ILE A 7 -8.17 -7.08 -4.84
N GLU A 8 -8.40 -8.35 -4.55
CA GLU A 8 -7.72 -9.45 -5.19
C GLU A 8 -8.77 -10.44 -5.67
N ALA A 9 -8.63 -10.90 -6.91
CA ALA A 9 -9.46 -11.94 -7.48
C ALA A 9 -8.59 -13.01 -8.12
N ARG A 10 -9.06 -14.25 -8.04
CA ARG A 10 -8.36 -15.39 -8.64
C ARG A 10 -8.62 -15.39 -10.15
N LEU A 11 -7.59 -15.68 -10.93
CA LEU A 11 -7.72 -15.90 -12.37
C LEU A 11 -7.83 -17.40 -12.63
N ILE A 12 -8.89 -17.83 -13.31
CA ILE A 12 -9.15 -19.25 -13.58
C ILE A 12 -8.93 -19.55 -15.07
N PRO A 13 -8.05 -20.53 -15.42
CA PRO A 13 -8.01 -21.13 -16.75
C PRO A 13 -9.29 -21.92 -17.01
N SER A 14 -9.87 -21.81 -18.20
CA SER A 14 -11.25 -22.22 -18.47
C SER A 14 -11.46 -23.71 -18.79
N GLU A 15 -10.47 -24.58 -18.62
CA GLU A 15 -10.57 -25.99 -18.99
C GLU A 15 -11.42 -26.81 -18.00
N TRP A 16 -12.71 -26.97 -18.33
CA TRP A 16 -13.59 -28.04 -17.85
C TRP A 16 -14.29 -28.62 -19.10
N PHE A 17 -13.91 -29.83 -19.55
CA PHE A 17 -14.36 -30.52 -20.80
C PHE A 17 -15.39 -31.65 -20.49
N PRO A 18 -16.20 -32.20 -21.47
CA PRO A 18 -15.94 -32.30 -22.91
C PRO A 18 -17.05 -31.82 -23.88
N ALA A 19 -16.64 -31.69 -25.15
CA ALA A 19 -17.45 -31.43 -26.32
C ALA A 19 -18.45 -32.57 -26.57
N ASN A 20 -19.74 -32.24 -26.63
CA ASN A 20 -20.77 -33.12 -27.17
C ASN A 20 -21.09 -32.67 -28.60
N LYS A 21 -21.21 -33.63 -29.53
CA LYS A 21 -21.28 -33.43 -30.99
C LYS A 21 -22.43 -32.56 -31.52
N ASN A 22 -23.36 -32.11 -30.66
CA ASN A 22 -24.51 -31.34 -31.10
C ASN A 22 -24.58 -30.00 -30.34
N ASN A 23 -24.21 -28.92 -31.03
CA ASN A 23 -24.53 -27.51 -30.77
C ASN A 23 -24.42 -26.99 -29.33
N VAL A 24 -23.26 -26.38 -29.01
CA VAL A 24 -23.05 -24.94 -28.74
C VAL A 24 -21.55 -24.77 -28.56
N GLU A 25 -20.89 -24.01 -29.43
CA GLU A 25 -19.45 -23.71 -29.30
C GLU A 25 -19.17 -22.95 -27.99
N PRO A 26 -18.26 -23.44 -27.12
CA PRO A 26 -17.82 -22.67 -25.97
C PRO A 26 -16.92 -21.51 -26.44
N ILE A 27 -17.32 -20.28 -26.13
CA ILE A 27 -16.57 -19.05 -26.41
C ILE A 27 -15.38 -18.94 -25.41
N ALA A 28 -14.38 -19.84 -25.59
CA ALA A 28 -13.04 -20.06 -24.97
C ALA A 28 -12.84 -19.73 -23.46
N VAL A 29 -11.59 -19.77 -22.95
CA VAL A 29 -10.88 -18.49 -22.70
C VAL A 29 -9.42 -18.51 -22.14
N ALA A 30 -8.93 -19.47 -21.34
CA ALA A 30 -7.47 -19.63 -21.11
C ALA A 30 -7.06 -21.07 -20.85
N SER A 31 -6.09 -21.58 -21.61
CA SER A 31 -5.56 -22.94 -21.45
C SER A 31 -4.61 -23.05 -20.26
N GLU A 32 -4.41 -24.28 -19.78
CA GLU A 32 -3.38 -24.54 -18.76
C GLU A 32 -1.99 -24.07 -19.24
N SER A 33 -1.70 -24.27 -20.53
CA SER A 33 -0.50 -23.74 -21.19
C SER A 33 -0.36 -22.21 -21.08
N ALA A 34 -1.46 -21.45 -21.18
CA ALA A 34 -1.43 -20.00 -20.98
C ALA A 34 -1.07 -19.60 -19.54
N ARG A 35 -1.54 -20.35 -18.53
CA ARG A 35 -1.15 -20.15 -17.13
C ARG A 35 0.34 -20.41 -16.94
N GLN A 36 0.82 -21.53 -17.45
CA GLN A 36 2.23 -21.92 -17.39
C GLN A 36 3.14 -20.85 -18.02
N MET A 37 2.74 -20.32 -19.17
CA MET A 37 3.53 -19.28 -19.82
C MET A 37 3.51 -17.95 -19.07
N LEU A 38 2.38 -17.55 -18.49
CA LEU A 38 2.33 -16.38 -17.60
C LEU A 38 3.27 -16.52 -16.40
N LEU A 39 3.41 -17.73 -15.86
CA LEU A 39 4.34 -18.00 -14.76
C LEU A 39 5.78 -17.83 -15.23
N GLN A 40 6.15 -18.41 -16.38
CA GLN A 40 7.48 -18.27 -16.98
C GLN A 40 7.83 -16.81 -17.27
N LEU A 41 6.90 -16.02 -17.81
CA LEU A 41 7.10 -14.59 -18.03
C LEU A 41 7.28 -13.81 -16.72
N SER A 42 6.58 -14.19 -15.65
CA SER A 42 6.73 -13.58 -14.32
C SER A 42 8.09 -13.91 -13.69
N ILE A 43 8.58 -15.13 -13.91
CA ILE A 43 9.92 -15.58 -13.50
C ILE A 43 11.00 -14.80 -14.27
N ALA A 44 10.91 -14.73 -15.60
CA ALA A 44 11.84 -13.98 -16.43
C ALA A 44 11.88 -12.48 -16.07
N SER A 45 10.73 -11.87 -15.78
CA SER A 45 10.65 -10.49 -15.27
C SER A 45 11.36 -10.33 -13.92
N THR A 46 11.27 -11.34 -13.04
CA THR A 46 11.97 -11.33 -11.75
C THR A 46 13.48 -11.44 -11.92
N GLN A 47 13.94 -12.33 -12.81
CA GLN A 47 15.36 -12.49 -13.15
C GLN A 47 15.94 -11.22 -13.78
N LEU A 48 15.23 -10.58 -14.71
CA LEU A 48 15.65 -9.30 -15.28
C LEU A 48 15.84 -8.24 -14.18
N GLY A 49 14.94 -8.21 -13.20
CA GLY A 49 15.09 -7.33 -12.03
C GLY A 49 16.39 -7.60 -11.26
N LYS A 50 16.77 -8.87 -11.09
CA LYS A 50 18.05 -9.25 -10.45
C LYS A 50 19.25 -8.78 -11.28
N VAL A 51 19.26 -9.06 -12.59
CA VAL A 51 20.35 -8.63 -13.49
C VAL A 51 20.54 -7.12 -13.45
N LEU A 52 19.44 -6.35 -13.52
CA LEU A 52 19.50 -4.89 -13.41
C LEU A 52 20.04 -4.43 -12.05
N ASN A 53 19.67 -5.11 -10.96
CA ASN A 53 20.18 -4.79 -9.63
C ASN A 53 21.69 -5.04 -9.51
N ASP A 54 22.16 -6.17 -10.05
CA ASP A 54 23.58 -6.54 -10.03
C ASP A 54 24.40 -5.53 -10.85
N GLN A 55 23.92 -5.13 -12.04
CA GLN A 55 24.56 -4.10 -12.86
C GLN A 55 24.61 -2.73 -12.19
N ILE A 56 23.53 -2.31 -11.52
CA ILE A 56 23.52 -1.03 -10.79
C ILE A 56 24.51 -1.09 -9.62
N SER A 57 24.59 -2.22 -8.92
CA SER A 57 25.51 -2.39 -7.79
C SER A 57 26.99 -2.37 -8.19
N GLN A 58 27.30 -2.76 -9.41
CA GLN A 58 28.66 -2.80 -9.96
C GLN A 58 29.03 -1.54 -10.77
N HIS A 59 28.10 -0.58 -10.89
CA HIS A 59 28.32 0.60 -11.72
C HIS A 59 29.40 1.51 -11.11
N PRO A 60 30.37 2.02 -11.89
CA PRO A 60 31.47 2.84 -11.37
C PRO A 60 31.00 4.13 -10.68
N GLU A 61 29.90 4.72 -11.16
CA GLU A 61 29.32 5.93 -10.57
C GLU A 61 28.38 5.65 -9.38
N PHE A 62 28.20 4.41 -8.95
CA PHE A 62 27.20 4.06 -7.92
C PHE A 62 27.36 4.87 -6.63
N GLU A 63 28.59 5.05 -6.14
CA GLU A 63 28.87 5.85 -4.95
C GLU A 63 28.53 7.34 -5.15
N THR A 64 28.68 7.87 -6.36
CA THR A 64 28.28 9.25 -6.67
C THR A 64 26.76 9.39 -6.59
N TRP A 65 26.00 8.43 -7.11
CA TRP A 65 24.53 8.43 -7.05
C TRP A 65 24.03 8.27 -5.62
N ARG A 66 24.76 7.51 -4.80
CA ARG A 66 24.51 7.34 -3.38
C ARG A 66 24.65 8.63 -2.60
N ASN A 67 25.69 9.40 -2.88
CA ASN A 67 25.89 10.72 -2.27
C ASN A 67 24.83 11.72 -2.72
N ASN A 68 24.47 11.71 -4.00
CA ASN A 68 23.45 12.60 -4.56
C ASN A 68 22.02 12.22 -4.10
N GLY A 69 21.81 10.92 -3.83
CA GLY A 69 20.54 10.35 -3.38
C GLY A 69 19.55 10.06 -4.51
N SER A 70 20.03 9.84 -5.73
CA SER A 70 19.21 9.45 -6.88
C SER A 70 20.06 8.89 -8.01
N ILE A 71 19.52 7.91 -8.75
CA ILE A 71 20.07 7.49 -10.05
C ILE A 71 19.61 8.50 -11.12
N PRO A 72 20.51 8.95 -12.03
CA PRO A 72 20.11 9.72 -13.19
C PRO A 72 19.03 8.99 -14.02
N ALA A 73 18.02 9.71 -14.48
CA ALA A 73 16.85 9.12 -15.13
C ALA A 73 17.18 8.39 -16.45
N GLY A 74 18.25 8.80 -17.15
CA GLY A 74 18.74 8.16 -18.38
C GLY A 74 19.40 6.82 -18.14
N VAL A 75 20.31 6.74 -17.15
CA VAL A 75 21.18 5.57 -16.95
C VAL A 75 20.41 4.27 -16.73
N LEU A 76 19.39 4.29 -15.86
CA LEU A 76 18.58 3.09 -15.62
C LEU A 76 17.79 2.66 -16.87
N LYS A 77 17.37 3.64 -17.69
CA LYS A 77 16.67 3.38 -18.95
C LYS A 77 17.62 2.78 -19.99
N ASP A 78 18.87 3.22 -20.00
CA ASP A 78 19.91 2.73 -20.93
C ASP A 78 20.32 1.30 -20.59
N LEU A 79 20.58 1.00 -19.30
CA LEU A 79 20.81 -0.37 -18.83
C LEU A 79 19.64 -1.29 -19.17
N TRP A 80 18.41 -0.84 -18.94
CA TRP A 80 17.22 -1.59 -19.32
C TRP A 80 17.09 -1.80 -20.84
N ASN A 81 17.45 -0.80 -21.65
CA ASN A 81 17.44 -0.92 -23.11
C ASN A 81 18.48 -1.91 -23.63
N LEU A 82 19.64 -1.99 -22.98
CA LEU A 82 20.68 -2.97 -23.29
C LEU A 82 20.20 -4.38 -22.97
N GLU A 83 19.75 -4.61 -21.73
CA GLU A 83 19.33 -5.94 -21.26
C GLU A 83 18.10 -6.46 -21.99
N ARG A 84 17.11 -5.60 -22.27
CA ARG A 84 15.92 -6.02 -23.03
C ARG A 84 16.27 -6.45 -24.46
N SER A 85 17.42 -6.07 -24.99
CA SER A 85 17.84 -6.42 -26.36
C SER A 85 18.58 -7.76 -26.42
N GLN A 86 19.00 -8.30 -25.27
CA GLN A 86 19.70 -9.57 -25.15
C GLN A 86 18.72 -10.75 -24.97
N ALA A 87 19.16 -11.97 -25.30
CA ALA A 87 18.43 -13.17 -24.95
C ALA A 87 18.60 -13.46 -23.44
N PRO A 88 17.54 -13.87 -22.71
CA PRO A 88 16.20 -14.27 -23.18
C PRO A 88 15.15 -13.14 -23.25
N TYR A 89 15.50 -11.91 -22.87
CA TYR A 89 14.53 -10.82 -22.65
C TYR A 89 14.01 -10.13 -23.91
N LYS A 90 14.74 -10.25 -25.04
CA LYS A 90 14.36 -9.69 -26.36
C LYS A 90 12.97 -10.07 -26.81
N GLN A 91 12.53 -11.28 -26.48
CA GLN A 91 11.23 -11.79 -26.90
C GLN A 91 10.14 -11.48 -25.87
N MET A 92 10.47 -11.15 -24.63
CA MET A 92 9.49 -10.97 -23.55
C MET A 92 8.55 -9.77 -23.84
N PRO A 93 7.23 -9.87 -23.56
CA PRO A 93 6.32 -8.75 -23.79
C PRO A 93 6.78 -7.50 -23.04
N GLU A 94 6.64 -6.33 -23.67
CA GLU A 94 7.14 -5.04 -23.16
C GLU A 94 6.69 -4.78 -21.71
N ARG A 95 5.47 -5.19 -21.33
CA ARG A 95 4.92 -4.99 -19.98
C ARG A 95 5.67 -5.77 -18.90
N PHE A 96 6.11 -7.00 -19.18
CA PHE A 96 6.88 -7.80 -18.22
C PHE A 96 8.30 -7.24 -18.07
N ASN A 97 8.91 -6.78 -19.17
CA ASN A 97 10.18 -6.05 -19.16
C ASN A 97 10.08 -4.75 -18.35
N ARG A 98 9.05 -3.93 -18.63
CA ARG A 98 8.81 -2.65 -17.97
C ARG A 98 8.50 -2.81 -16.48
N SER A 99 7.79 -3.87 -16.10
CA SER A 99 7.52 -4.19 -14.69
C SER A 99 8.81 -4.43 -13.89
N ALA A 100 9.80 -5.13 -14.47
CA ALA A 100 11.10 -5.34 -13.84
C ALA A 100 11.84 -4.00 -13.64
N TRP A 101 11.91 -3.19 -14.70
CA TRP A 101 12.51 -1.85 -14.65
C TRP A 101 11.86 -0.95 -13.60
N LEU A 102 10.52 -0.83 -13.60
CA LEU A 102 9.79 0.00 -12.64
C LEU A 102 9.99 -0.46 -11.20
N ARG A 103 10.09 -1.78 -10.97
CA ARG A 103 10.41 -2.31 -9.65
C ARG A 103 11.77 -1.82 -9.19
N ILE A 104 12.80 -1.96 -10.01
CA ILE A 104 14.15 -1.54 -9.66
C ILE A 104 14.22 -0.04 -9.45
N GLN A 105 13.59 0.74 -10.32
CA GLN A 105 13.47 2.19 -10.16
C GLN A 105 12.86 2.56 -8.80
N ASN A 106 11.73 1.95 -8.43
CA ASN A 106 11.05 2.23 -7.16
C ASN A 106 11.87 1.76 -5.94
N THR A 107 12.50 0.58 -6.03
CA THR A 107 13.37 0.04 -4.99
C THR A 107 14.53 0.99 -4.69
N TYR A 108 15.25 1.43 -5.73
CA TYR A 108 16.37 2.35 -5.57
C TYR A 108 15.90 3.76 -5.18
N ALA A 109 14.81 4.29 -5.72
CA ALA A 109 14.26 5.58 -5.28
C ALA A 109 13.95 5.60 -3.78
N GLY A 110 13.34 4.54 -3.25
CA GLY A 110 13.08 4.39 -1.81
C GLY A 110 14.36 4.20 -1.00
N TRP A 111 15.31 3.41 -1.52
CA TRP A 111 16.58 3.14 -0.87
C TRP A 111 17.46 4.39 -0.77
N PHE A 112 17.68 5.12 -1.87
CA PHE A 112 18.47 6.35 -1.87
C PHE A 112 17.86 7.42 -0.97
N LYS A 113 16.52 7.55 -0.91
CA LYS A 113 15.85 8.43 0.04
C LYS A 113 16.17 8.06 1.49
N THR A 114 16.30 6.77 1.78
CA THR A 114 16.68 6.26 3.09
C THR A 114 18.16 6.50 3.38
N GLN A 115 19.05 6.23 2.42
CA GLN A 115 20.49 6.48 2.52
C GLN A 115 20.78 7.97 2.75
N LYS A 116 20.15 8.87 1.98
CA LYS A 116 20.29 10.33 2.16
C LYS A 116 19.85 10.79 3.55
N LYS A 117 18.76 10.21 4.09
CA LYS A 117 18.35 10.47 5.47
C LYS A 117 19.38 9.98 6.49
N LEU A 118 19.97 8.80 6.29
CA LEU A 118 21.01 8.27 7.16
C LEU A 118 22.29 9.11 7.09
N LEU A 119 22.73 9.48 5.88
CA LEU A 119 23.87 10.37 5.65
C LEU A 119 23.67 11.73 6.32
N ASN A 120 22.50 12.35 6.16
CA ASN A 120 22.18 13.62 6.83
C ASN A 120 22.20 13.48 8.36
N ARG A 121 21.74 12.34 8.90
CA ARG A 121 21.79 12.06 10.34
C ARG A 121 23.21 11.82 10.83
N LEU A 122 24.05 11.13 10.05
CA LEU A 122 25.45 10.91 10.36
C LEU A 122 26.21 12.25 10.34
N ASN A 123 26.05 13.03 9.28
CA ASN A 123 26.64 14.37 9.17
C ASN A 123 26.22 15.27 10.32
N GLY A 124 24.94 15.24 10.72
CA GLY A 124 24.46 15.99 11.88
C GLY A 124 25.08 15.51 13.21
N LEU A 125 25.28 14.20 13.38
CA LEU A 125 25.94 13.65 14.56
C LEU A 125 27.44 13.96 14.58
N ASN A 126 28.13 13.86 13.45
CA ASN A 126 29.56 14.13 13.33
C ASN A 126 29.85 15.63 13.52
N ARG A 127 29.01 16.52 12.97
CA ARG A 127 29.07 17.96 13.27
C ARG A 127 28.90 18.24 14.75
N TRP A 128 27.92 17.61 15.39
CA TRP A 128 27.70 17.78 16.82
C TRP A 128 28.87 17.24 17.66
N LEU A 129 29.40 16.06 17.32
CA LEU A 129 30.55 15.45 18.02
C LEU A 129 31.85 16.22 17.82
N GLY A 130 32.08 16.82 16.65
CA GLY A 130 33.28 17.62 16.38
C GLY A 130 33.28 18.98 17.06
N ILE A 131 32.10 19.48 17.46
CA ILE A 131 31.94 20.80 18.10
C ILE A 131 31.88 20.69 19.61
N ILE A 132 31.34 19.59 20.15
CA ILE A 132 31.03 19.53 21.57
C ILE A 132 32.27 19.33 22.44
N LYS A 133 32.37 20.16 23.49
CA LYS A 133 33.41 20.12 24.51
C LYS A 133 32.78 20.17 25.90
N SER A 134 33.47 19.62 26.90
CA SER A 134 33.08 19.71 28.31
C SER A 134 33.16 21.16 28.81
N ASP A 135 32.42 21.50 29.86
CA ASP A 135 32.47 22.85 30.45
C ASP A 135 33.89 23.21 30.92
N HIS A 136 34.67 22.24 31.40
CA HIS A 136 36.09 22.42 31.73
C HIS A 136 36.93 22.80 30.51
N GLU A 137 36.78 22.08 29.41
CA GLU A 137 37.50 22.38 28.15
C GLU A 137 37.07 23.74 27.57
N LEU A 138 35.79 24.11 27.71
CA LEU A 138 35.30 25.42 27.25
C LEU A 138 35.90 26.58 28.06
N VAL A 139 36.02 26.42 29.38
CA VAL A 139 36.70 27.39 30.27
C VAL A 139 38.18 27.49 29.93
N GLU A 140 38.84 26.36 29.70
CA GLU A 140 40.26 26.30 29.33
C GLU A 140 40.55 26.99 27.98
N ILE A 141 39.68 26.79 26.99
CA ILE A 141 39.83 27.37 25.65
C ILE A 141 39.50 28.86 25.62
N SER A 142 38.47 29.28 26.35
CA SER A 142 38.03 30.68 26.37
C SER A 142 38.81 31.54 27.36
N LYS A 143 39.47 30.94 28.35
CA LYS A 143 40.09 31.62 29.51
C LYS A 143 39.08 32.47 30.31
N CYS A 144 37.80 32.16 30.19
CA CYS A 144 36.69 32.86 30.85
C CYS A 144 36.02 31.95 31.86
N GLU A 145 35.43 32.52 32.90
CA GLU A 145 34.67 31.77 33.90
C GLU A 145 33.38 31.20 33.28
N LEU A 146 32.88 30.10 33.84
CA LEU A 146 31.68 29.42 33.31
C LEU A 146 30.45 30.35 33.30
N GLU A 147 30.35 31.24 34.30
CA GLU A 147 29.26 32.23 34.42
C GLU A 147 29.30 33.26 33.27
N GLU A 148 30.49 33.64 32.82
CA GLU A 148 30.67 34.57 31.70
C GLU A 148 30.22 33.91 30.39
N ILE A 149 30.58 32.63 30.18
CA ILE A 149 30.16 31.84 29.02
C ILE A 149 28.62 31.68 29.01
N GLN A 150 28.01 31.46 30.17
CA GLN A 150 26.55 31.35 30.31
C GLN A 150 25.84 32.68 30.03
N SER A 151 26.38 33.80 30.52
CA SER A 151 25.82 35.14 30.26
C SER A 151 25.84 35.45 28.76
N ARG A 152 26.97 35.16 28.08
CA ARG A 152 27.08 35.36 26.64
C ARG A 152 26.18 34.42 25.85
N ALA A 153 26.05 33.17 26.29
CA ALA A 153 25.11 32.21 25.70
C ALA A 153 23.65 32.71 25.79
N THR A 154 23.24 33.33 26.90
CA THR A 154 21.90 33.93 26.99
C THR A 154 21.72 35.09 25.99
N GLN A 155 22.74 35.93 25.85
CA GLN A 155 22.72 37.05 24.92
C GLN A 155 22.58 36.58 23.47
N ILE A 156 23.45 35.67 23.01
CA ILE A 156 23.41 35.11 21.65
C ILE A 156 22.08 34.40 21.37
N ALA A 157 21.56 33.64 22.33
CA ALA A 157 20.26 32.97 22.18
C ALA A 157 19.11 33.97 22.05
N SER A 158 19.18 35.14 22.70
CA SER A 158 18.18 36.20 22.59
C SER A 158 18.27 36.94 21.25
N GLU A 159 19.48 37.26 20.78
CA GLU A 159 19.74 37.93 19.51
C GLU A 159 19.21 37.12 18.33
N ILE A 160 19.54 35.82 18.26
CA ILE A 160 19.07 34.94 17.17
C ILE A 160 17.56 34.74 17.23
N ARG A 161 16.97 34.68 18.43
CA ARG A 161 15.50 34.57 18.58
C ARG A 161 14.78 35.83 18.09
N SER A 162 15.37 37.01 18.28
CA SER A 162 14.83 38.27 17.76
C SER A 162 14.93 38.33 16.24
N GLN A 163 16.08 37.97 15.66
CA GLN A 163 16.26 37.89 14.20
C GLN A 163 15.27 36.91 13.54
N LEU A 164 15.01 35.76 14.17
CA LEU A 164 14.04 34.79 13.68
C LEU A 164 12.58 35.29 13.76
N LYS A 165 12.26 36.21 14.69
CA LYS A 165 10.93 36.83 14.77
C LYS A 165 10.77 37.91 13.69
N GLU A 166 11.79 38.72 13.48
CA GLU A 166 11.82 39.76 12.43
C GLU A 166 11.73 39.16 11.02
N ALA A 167 12.44 38.06 10.75
CA ALA A 167 12.40 37.35 9.47
C ALA A 167 11.03 36.70 9.15
N LYS A 168 10.26 36.35 10.19
CA LYS A 168 8.89 35.82 10.01
C LYS A 168 7.90 36.94 9.69
N GLN A 169 8.05 38.10 10.32
CA GLN A 169 7.18 39.25 10.09
C GLN A 169 7.39 39.90 8.71
N SER A 170 8.59 39.81 8.14
CA SER A 170 8.87 40.30 6.77
C SER A 170 8.43 39.34 5.66
N THR A 171 8.31 38.03 5.93
CA THR A 171 7.89 37.02 4.94
C THR A 171 6.38 36.85 4.84
N ASP A 172 5.61 37.30 5.84
CA ASP A 172 4.14 37.34 5.79
C ASP A 172 3.59 38.44 4.84
N GLY A 173 4.44 39.33 4.32
CA GLY A 173 4.07 40.35 3.33
C GLY A 173 4.30 39.99 1.86
N ILE A 174 5.00 38.90 1.53
CA ILE A 174 5.47 38.60 0.15
C ILE A 174 5.13 37.17 -0.34
N ASN A 175 4.46 36.33 0.45
CA ASN A 175 4.14 34.97 0.03
C ASN A 175 2.84 34.85 -0.79
N HIS A 176 2.89 35.30 -2.05
CA HIS A 176 2.01 34.78 -3.11
C HIS A 176 2.73 34.16 -4.31
N LEU A 177 4.07 34.17 -4.37
CA LEU A 177 4.84 33.70 -5.52
C LEU A 177 6.15 32.99 -5.13
N SER A 178 6.07 31.81 -4.49
CA SER A 178 7.07 30.72 -4.64
C SER A 178 6.74 29.56 -3.70
N ASN A 179 5.95 28.60 -4.17
CA ASN A 179 5.89 27.26 -3.59
C ASN A 179 5.86 26.23 -4.72
N SER A 180 6.99 26.10 -5.40
CA SER A 180 7.30 24.97 -6.27
C SER A 180 8.65 24.41 -5.84
N ALA A 181 8.70 23.09 -5.69
CA ALA A 181 9.84 22.27 -5.29
C ALA A 181 10.28 22.37 -3.81
N THR A 182 9.68 21.51 -2.96
CA THR A 182 10.34 20.62 -1.98
C THR A 182 9.42 20.12 -0.84
N ASN A 183 8.13 19.80 -1.12
CA ASN A 183 7.27 19.14 -0.11
C ASN A 183 6.83 17.74 -0.54
N HIS A 184 7.78 16.80 -0.62
CA HIS A 184 7.48 15.36 -0.62
C HIS A 184 8.50 14.57 0.21
N ALA A 185 8.67 14.92 1.49
CA ALA A 185 9.46 14.12 2.42
C ALA A 185 8.99 14.17 3.89
N ALA A 186 7.69 14.12 4.15
CA ALA A 186 7.18 13.83 5.50
C ALA A 186 5.87 13.01 5.44
N HIS A 187 5.99 11.72 5.15
CA HIS A 187 5.03 10.72 5.61
C HIS A 187 5.87 9.61 6.23
N THR A 188 6.01 9.67 7.56
CA THR A 188 6.45 8.53 8.36
C THR A 188 5.35 8.30 9.36
N ASP A 189 4.68 7.16 9.21
CA ASP A 189 3.75 6.61 10.16
C ASP A 189 4.50 6.40 11.49
N ASN A 190 4.13 7.20 12.48
CA ASN A 190 4.31 6.87 13.88
C ASN A 190 2.94 7.12 14.51
N GLU A 191 2.14 6.06 14.58
CA GLU A 191 0.95 6.03 15.42
C GLU A 191 1.38 6.09 16.89
N GLY A 192 1.48 7.31 17.40
CA GLY A 192 1.70 7.64 18.79
C GLY A 192 1.23 9.07 18.96
N GLY A 193 -0.02 9.24 19.37
CA GLY A 193 -0.63 10.55 19.53
C GLY A 193 0.17 11.41 20.52
N HIS A 194 0.48 12.63 20.10
CA HIS A 194 0.66 13.76 21.01
C HIS A 194 0.33 15.07 20.32
N THR A 195 -0.42 15.87 21.07
CA THR A 195 -0.81 17.25 20.91
C THR A 195 0.38 18.22 20.89
N CYS A 196 0.24 19.30 20.11
CA CYS A 196 0.94 20.61 20.18
C CYS A 196 2.44 20.64 19.78
N ASN A 197 2.80 21.36 18.70
CA ASN A 197 4.20 21.45 18.23
C ASN A 197 4.66 22.81 17.65
N GLU A 198 4.22 23.95 18.18
CA GLU A 198 4.90 25.23 17.86
C GLU A 198 6.27 25.34 18.55
N SER A 199 6.43 24.77 19.75
CA SER A 199 7.65 24.88 20.54
C SER A 199 8.82 24.04 20.00
N THR A 200 8.53 22.93 19.31
CA THR A 200 9.56 22.02 18.77
C THR A 200 10.11 22.50 17.42
N GLU A 201 9.32 23.22 16.62
CA GLU A 201 9.79 23.87 15.40
C GLU A 201 10.70 25.07 15.71
N SER A 202 10.31 25.92 16.68
CA SER A 202 11.15 27.04 17.12
C SER A 202 12.50 26.60 17.69
N SER A 203 12.56 25.42 18.32
CA SER A 203 13.81 24.88 18.85
C SER A 203 14.73 24.33 17.74
N ARG A 204 14.16 23.79 16.66
CA ARG A 204 14.91 23.28 15.50
C ARG A 204 15.47 24.42 14.65
N SER A 205 14.72 25.50 14.45
CA SER A 205 15.21 26.68 13.72
C SER A 205 16.38 27.35 14.44
N LEU A 206 16.29 27.48 15.78
CA LEU A 206 17.37 28.05 16.60
C LEU A 206 18.64 27.20 16.56
N THR A 207 18.51 25.88 16.65
CA THR A 207 19.65 24.95 16.54
C THR A 207 20.38 25.11 15.19
N ASN A 208 19.64 25.25 14.09
CA ASN A 208 20.22 25.37 12.76
C ASN A 208 20.96 26.71 12.57
N GLU A 209 20.41 27.82 13.08
CA GLU A 209 21.09 29.12 13.03
C GLU A 209 22.34 29.16 13.91
N LEU A 210 22.29 28.57 15.11
CA LEU A 210 23.47 28.44 15.96
C LEU A 210 24.61 27.67 15.28
N PHE A 211 24.30 26.60 14.54
CA PHE A 211 25.32 25.91 13.75
C PHE A 211 25.89 26.78 12.63
N LYS A 212 25.08 27.57 11.93
CA LYS A 212 25.56 28.48 10.87
C LYS A 212 26.50 29.55 11.43
N VAL A 213 26.09 30.22 12.52
CA VAL A 213 26.90 31.25 13.19
C VAL A 213 28.21 30.66 13.72
N TYR A 214 28.16 29.43 14.27
CA TYR A 214 29.37 28.75 14.69
C TYR A 214 30.35 28.52 13.53
N PHE A 215 29.88 27.97 12.40
CA PHE A 215 30.76 27.70 11.26
C PHE A 215 31.27 28.97 10.59
N SER A 216 30.46 30.04 10.49
CA SER A 216 30.94 31.33 9.98
C SER A 216 32.03 31.91 10.88
N LEU A 217 31.87 31.80 12.20
CA LEU A 217 32.92 32.23 13.14
C LEU A 217 34.19 31.40 13.01
N VAL A 218 34.09 30.10 12.71
CA VAL A 218 35.25 29.23 12.44
C VAL A 218 35.98 29.65 11.17
N GLU A 219 35.26 29.99 10.11
CA GLU A 219 35.83 30.42 8.82
C GLU A 219 36.51 31.80 8.90
N THR A 220 36.05 32.70 9.78
CA THR A 220 36.57 34.08 9.89
C THR A 220 37.54 34.29 11.05
N ASP A 221 38.05 33.23 11.70
CA ASP A 221 38.84 33.32 12.94
C ASP A 221 38.22 34.23 14.02
N GLY A 222 36.89 34.22 14.10
CA GLY A 222 36.12 35.03 15.05
C GLY A 222 36.28 34.62 16.51
N SER A 223 35.69 35.43 17.41
CA SER A 223 35.78 35.30 18.88
C SER A 223 35.63 33.86 19.39
N LEU A 224 36.71 33.33 20.01
CA LEU A 224 36.72 32.03 20.67
C LEU A 224 35.68 31.95 21.81
N PHE A 225 35.41 33.08 22.45
CA PHE A 225 34.41 33.21 23.51
C PHE A 225 32.99 32.98 22.97
N ASP A 226 32.65 33.57 21.81
CA ASP A 226 31.36 33.37 21.16
C ASP A 226 31.18 31.92 20.69
N ARG A 227 32.25 31.29 20.18
CA ARG A 227 32.26 29.86 19.83
C ARG A 227 31.96 29.00 21.05
N CYS A 228 32.58 29.28 22.21
CA CYS A 228 32.35 28.53 23.45
C CYS A 228 30.93 28.69 24.00
N ALA A 229 30.38 29.91 23.95
CA ALA A 229 29.00 30.20 24.33
C ALA A 229 27.98 29.46 23.44
N ILE A 230 28.22 29.40 22.13
CA ILE A 230 27.37 28.63 21.20
C ILE A 230 27.46 27.12 21.46
N VAL A 231 28.65 26.59 21.74
CA VAL A 231 28.83 25.16 22.09
C VAL A 231 28.05 24.82 23.37
N HIS A 232 28.08 25.70 24.38
CA HIS A 232 27.33 25.51 25.63
C HIS A 232 25.81 25.44 25.37
N LEU A 233 25.27 26.29 24.49
CA LEU A 233 23.87 26.22 24.07
C LEU A 233 23.54 24.92 23.31
N LEU A 234 24.37 24.52 22.35
CA LEU A 234 24.14 23.33 21.53
C LEU A 234 24.22 22.03 22.35
N LYS A 235 25.07 22.00 23.39
CA LYS A 235 25.17 20.89 24.35
C LYS A 235 23.88 20.71 25.17
N ASN A 236 23.31 21.82 25.63
CA ASN A 236 22.17 21.83 26.56
C ASN A 236 20.80 21.99 25.87
N GLY A 237 20.72 21.77 24.55
CA GLY A 237 19.46 21.80 23.81
C GLY A 237 18.90 23.21 23.61
N CYS A 238 19.78 24.18 23.32
CA CYS A 238 19.49 25.61 23.18
C CYS A 238 18.95 26.27 24.45
N LYS A 239 19.34 25.74 25.62
CA LYS A 239 19.05 26.29 26.95
C LYS A 239 20.35 26.49 27.70
N VAL A 240 20.39 27.48 28.58
CA VAL A 240 21.52 27.70 29.48
C VAL A 240 21.30 26.84 30.73
N ALA A 241 22.29 26.01 31.06
CA ALA A 241 22.20 25.12 32.22
C ALA A 241 22.56 25.89 33.48
N THR A 242 21.69 25.86 34.50
CA THR A 242 21.92 26.51 35.79
C THR A 242 22.64 25.64 36.81
N LYS A 243 22.95 24.38 36.46
CA LYS A 243 23.64 23.43 37.33
C LYS A 243 25.00 23.05 36.74
N PRO A 244 26.04 22.84 37.57
CA PRO A 244 27.35 22.41 37.10
C PRO A 244 27.26 21.04 36.40
N GLU A 245 28.05 20.87 35.35
CA GLU A 245 28.06 19.67 34.52
C GLU A 245 28.58 18.44 35.28
N ASP A 246 27.86 17.33 35.14
CA ASP A 246 28.29 16.03 35.62
C ASP A 246 29.18 15.37 34.56
N SER A 247 30.50 15.37 34.78
CA SER A 247 31.52 14.83 33.87
C SER A 247 31.26 13.36 33.47
N LYS A 248 30.71 12.53 34.37
CA LYS A 248 30.33 11.15 34.05
C LYS A 248 29.14 11.08 33.10
N LYS A 249 28.13 11.95 33.29
CA LYS A 249 26.98 12.03 32.37
C LYS A 249 27.35 12.58 31.00
N PHE A 250 28.28 13.53 30.94
CA PHE A 250 28.78 14.09 29.67
C PHE A 250 29.50 13.03 28.84
N SER A 251 30.49 12.35 29.44
CA SER A 251 31.25 11.28 28.78
C SER A 251 30.35 10.12 28.33
N ASP A 252 29.36 9.72 29.14
CA ASP A 252 28.36 8.72 28.76
C ASP A 252 27.50 9.18 27.57
N THR A 253 27.16 10.47 27.50
CA THR A 253 26.37 11.04 26.41
C THR A 253 27.16 11.07 25.12
N CYS A 254 28.43 11.51 25.15
CA CYS A 254 29.34 11.46 24.01
C CYS A 254 29.56 10.02 23.54
N ARG A 255 29.82 9.07 24.46
CA ARG A 255 29.94 7.65 24.14
C ARG A 255 28.69 7.07 23.49
N LYS A 256 27.48 7.43 23.98
CA LYS A 256 26.21 7.01 23.37
C LYS A 256 26.05 7.57 21.95
N LYS A 257 26.51 8.80 21.70
CA LYS A 257 26.43 9.47 20.39
C LYS A 257 27.46 8.91 19.40
N HIS A 258 28.69 8.63 19.81
CA HIS A 258 29.68 7.88 19.02
C HIS A 258 29.18 6.49 18.63
N LYS A 259 28.70 5.69 19.61
CA LYS A 259 28.08 4.38 19.32
C LYS A 259 26.89 4.49 18.36
N LYS A 260 26.17 5.62 18.36
CA LYS A 260 25.06 5.87 17.44
C LYS A 260 25.57 6.22 16.04
N ALA A 261 26.63 7.02 15.92
CA ALA A 261 27.31 7.30 14.65
C ALA A 261 27.87 6.01 14.04
N GLU A 262 28.61 5.21 14.81
CA GLU A 262 29.12 3.88 14.38
C GLU A 262 28.00 2.94 13.92
N ARG A 263 26.84 2.94 14.61
CA ARG A 263 25.68 2.15 14.18
C ARG A 263 25.12 2.64 12.84
N ILE A 264 25.09 3.94 12.60
CA ILE A 264 24.61 4.51 11.34
C ILE A 264 25.63 4.24 10.23
N GLU A 265 26.93 4.37 10.49
CA GLU A 265 28.00 3.99 9.56
C GLU A 265 27.89 2.52 9.16
N LYS A 266 27.71 1.62 10.15
CA LYS A 266 27.42 0.21 9.88
C LYS A 266 26.15 0.00 9.05
N GLN A 267 25.11 0.81 9.25
CA GLN A 267 23.88 0.74 8.44
C GLN A 267 24.07 1.26 7.02
N LEU A 268 24.95 2.25 6.84
CA LEU A 268 25.33 2.75 5.52
C LEU A 268 26.13 1.66 4.79
N THR A 269 27.13 1.04 5.41
CA THR A 269 27.97 0.03 4.74
C THR A 269 27.25 -1.28 4.46
N ALA A 270 26.28 -1.70 5.29
CA ALA A 270 25.79 -3.07 5.28
C ALA A 270 24.55 -3.36 4.39
N ARG A 271 24.03 -2.42 3.59
CA ARG A 271 22.68 -2.63 3.03
C ARG A 271 22.46 -2.11 1.62
N MET A 272 22.92 -2.87 0.63
CA MET A 272 22.36 -2.77 -0.71
C MET A 272 20.91 -3.28 -0.74
N PRO A 273 20.07 -2.83 -1.69
CA PRO A 273 18.77 -3.46 -1.90
C PRO A 273 18.96 -4.92 -2.31
N GLU A 274 18.48 -5.84 -1.48
CA GLU A 274 18.37 -7.23 -1.87
C GLU A 274 17.16 -7.40 -2.79
N VAL A 275 17.43 -7.76 -4.04
CA VAL A 275 16.41 -8.17 -4.99
C VAL A 275 16.24 -9.68 -4.90
N ARG A 276 14.99 -10.14 -5.00
CA ARG A 276 14.64 -11.55 -4.87
C ARG A 276 15.37 -12.35 -5.93
N ASP A 277 16.23 -13.23 -5.47
CA ASP A 277 16.75 -14.32 -6.26
C ASP A 277 15.84 -15.54 -6.12
N LEU A 278 15.40 -16.09 -7.24
CA LEU A 278 14.66 -17.34 -7.25
C LEU A 278 15.61 -18.53 -7.11
N GLY A 279 16.90 -18.38 -7.43
CA GLY A 279 17.92 -19.44 -7.36
C GLY A 279 17.71 -20.53 -8.42
N GLU A 280 18.81 -21.11 -8.92
CA GLU A 280 18.76 -22.11 -10.01
C GLU A 280 17.90 -23.33 -9.68
N LYS A 281 17.94 -23.80 -8.42
CA LYS A 281 17.15 -24.95 -7.96
C LYS A 281 15.66 -24.65 -7.86
N ALA A 282 15.25 -23.44 -7.46
CA ALA A 282 13.82 -23.09 -7.43
C ALA A 282 13.31 -22.71 -8.83
N LEU A 283 14.15 -22.14 -9.69
CA LEU A 283 13.85 -21.99 -11.12
C LEU A 283 13.63 -23.34 -11.77
N LYS A 284 14.49 -24.32 -11.47
CA LYS A 284 14.33 -25.70 -11.91
C LYS A 284 13.08 -26.34 -11.31
N ALA A 285 12.79 -26.21 -10.01
CA ALA A 285 11.56 -26.73 -9.41
C ALA A 285 10.27 -26.08 -9.96
N LEU A 286 10.28 -24.77 -10.24
CA LEU A 286 9.17 -24.06 -10.88
C LEU A 286 9.01 -24.44 -12.36
N SER A 287 10.10 -24.84 -13.02
CA SER A 287 10.12 -25.30 -14.41
C SER A 287 9.75 -26.78 -14.53
N ASP A 288 10.22 -27.63 -13.62
CA ASP A 288 9.98 -29.07 -13.56
C ASP A 288 8.56 -29.36 -13.04
N GLY A 289 8.03 -28.51 -12.17
CA GLY A 289 6.60 -28.46 -11.83
C GLY A 289 5.68 -28.09 -13.00
N LEU A 290 6.17 -28.04 -14.24
CA LEU A 290 5.36 -27.89 -15.45
C LEU A 290 5.26 -29.19 -16.25
N GLN A 291 6.08 -30.20 -15.93
CA GLN A 291 5.98 -31.54 -16.48
C GLN A 291 5.42 -32.47 -15.39
N VAL A 292 4.27 -33.08 -15.66
CA VAL A 292 3.78 -34.19 -14.83
C VAL A 292 4.71 -35.38 -15.09
N VAL A 293 5.77 -35.49 -14.28
CA VAL A 293 6.53 -36.73 -14.14
C VAL A 293 6.14 -37.32 -12.80
N THR A 294 5.56 -38.51 -12.84
CA THR A 294 5.32 -39.37 -11.68
C THR A 294 6.66 -39.70 -11.04
N LEU A 295 7.06 -38.95 -10.02
CA LEU A 295 8.24 -39.25 -9.21
C LEU A 295 7.79 -39.92 -7.91
N ASP A 296 8.61 -40.88 -7.47
CA ASP A 296 8.39 -41.72 -6.31
C ASP A 296 8.28 -40.88 -5.01
N ASN A 297 7.44 -41.34 -4.08
CA ASN A 297 7.03 -40.59 -2.88
C ASN A 297 8.21 -40.14 -2.00
N ALA A 298 9.33 -40.86 -2.03
CA ALA A 298 10.52 -40.54 -1.24
C ALA A 298 11.28 -39.30 -1.77
N GLU A 299 11.42 -39.17 -3.10
CA GLU A 299 12.07 -38.02 -3.72
C GLU A 299 11.21 -36.75 -3.63
N PHE A 300 9.89 -36.91 -3.70
CA PHE A 300 8.92 -35.83 -3.51
C PHE A 300 8.96 -35.26 -2.08
N VAL A 301 9.03 -36.12 -1.07
CA VAL A 301 9.13 -35.70 0.34
C VAL A 301 10.47 -34.98 0.62
N ALA A 302 11.56 -35.41 0.00
CA ALA A 302 12.85 -34.72 0.10
C ALA A 302 12.82 -33.32 -0.54
N GLN A 303 12.20 -33.18 -1.72
CA GLN A 303 12.03 -31.87 -2.38
C GLN A 303 11.11 -30.92 -1.58
N LEU A 304 10.04 -31.43 -0.96
CA LEU A 304 9.15 -30.67 -0.08
C LEU A 304 9.84 -30.19 1.19
N ALA A 305 10.65 -31.04 1.82
CA ALA A 305 11.45 -30.67 3.00
C ALA A 305 12.48 -29.58 2.68
N GLU A 306 13.02 -29.56 1.46
CA GLU A 306 13.96 -28.54 0.99
C GLU A 306 13.25 -27.21 0.60
N LEU A 307 12.05 -27.27 0.00
CA LEU A 307 11.24 -26.07 -0.30
C LEU A 307 10.79 -25.33 0.97
N GLN A 308 10.67 -26.04 2.09
CA GLN A 308 10.41 -25.44 3.41
C GLN A 308 11.64 -24.69 3.98
N ARG A 309 12.85 -24.85 3.41
CA ARG A 309 14.08 -24.11 3.79
C ARG A 309 14.18 -22.71 3.15
N LYS A 310 13.16 -21.86 3.28
CA LYS A 310 13.23 -20.38 3.17
C LYS A 310 13.83 -19.67 1.90
N PRO A 311 13.81 -20.14 0.65
CA PRO A 311 13.65 -19.19 -0.46
C PRO A 311 12.16 -18.81 -0.58
N LYS A 312 11.83 -17.58 -1.01
CA LYS A 312 10.45 -17.20 -1.35
C LYS A 312 10.21 -17.69 -2.79
N PRO A 313 9.57 -18.86 -3.01
CA PRO A 313 9.62 -19.56 -4.31
C PRO A 313 8.75 -18.88 -5.39
N LEU A 314 8.20 -17.70 -5.12
CA LEU A 314 7.26 -17.02 -6.00
C LEU A 314 7.95 -15.89 -6.73
N PRO A 315 7.70 -15.71 -8.05
CA PRO A 315 8.16 -14.54 -8.76
C PRO A 315 7.57 -13.28 -8.12
N TYR A 316 8.22 -12.15 -8.35
CA TYR A 316 7.64 -10.90 -7.94
C TYR A 316 6.34 -10.59 -8.71
N PRO A 317 5.45 -9.75 -8.15
CA PRO A 317 4.28 -9.26 -8.87
C PRO A 317 4.64 -8.62 -10.22
N VAL A 318 3.88 -8.89 -11.27
CA VAL A 318 4.02 -8.13 -12.53
C VAL A 318 3.12 -6.90 -12.44
N LEU A 319 3.72 -5.72 -12.52
CA LEU A 319 3.05 -4.46 -12.25
C LEU A 319 2.39 -3.91 -13.53
N LEU A 320 1.10 -3.62 -13.46
CA LEU A 320 0.25 -3.10 -14.54
C LEU A 320 -0.28 -1.74 -14.10
N TYR A 321 0.50 -0.69 -14.34
CA TYR A 321 0.25 0.64 -13.75
C TYR A 321 -0.75 1.49 -14.52
N SER A 322 -1.13 1.10 -15.74
CA SER A 322 -2.12 1.83 -16.52
C SER A 322 -3.46 1.10 -16.55
N GLY A 323 -4.55 1.88 -16.48
CA GLY A 323 -5.89 1.39 -16.83
C GLY A 323 -5.95 0.75 -18.23
N ASP A 324 -5.02 1.14 -19.10
CA ASP A 324 -4.86 0.63 -20.47
C ASP A 324 -4.06 -0.67 -20.59
N ASP A 325 -3.46 -1.19 -19.52
CA ASP A 325 -2.66 -2.42 -19.59
C ASP A 325 -3.54 -3.69 -19.60
N VAL A 326 -4.82 -3.52 -19.28
CA VAL A 326 -5.77 -4.59 -19.04
C VAL A 326 -7.06 -4.30 -19.80
N GLU A 327 -7.52 -5.24 -20.61
CA GLU A 327 -8.80 -5.15 -21.32
C GLU A 327 -9.87 -5.97 -20.59
N TRP A 328 -11.03 -5.37 -20.39
CA TRP A 328 -12.15 -5.97 -19.68
C TRP A 328 -13.23 -6.41 -20.65
N HIS A 329 -13.72 -7.64 -20.49
CA HIS A 329 -14.72 -8.24 -21.36
C HIS A 329 -15.88 -8.84 -20.57
N LEU A 330 -17.08 -8.78 -21.14
CA LEU A 330 -18.25 -9.49 -20.65
C LEU A 330 -18.54 -10.65 -21.60
N ILE A 331 -18.53 -11.87 -21.09
CA ILE A 331 -18.78 -13.07 -21.91
C ILE A 331 -19.90 -13.88 -21.26
N LYS A 332 -20.89 -14.27 -22.07
CA LYS A 332 -21.99 -15.15 -21.65
C LYS A 332 -21.46 -16.58 -21.59
N ARG A 333 -21.54 -17.19 -20.40
CA ARG A 333 -21.09 -18.57 -20.16
C ARG A 333 -22.22 -19.40 -19.58
N ARG A 334 -22.39 -20.61 -20.11
CA ARG A 334 -23.30 -21.60 -19.53
C ARG A 334 -22.68 -22.22 -18.29
N ASN A 335 -23.36 -22.17 -17.16
CA ASN A 335 -22.96 -22.87 -15.96
C ASN A 335 -23.12 -24.38 -16.18
N PRO A 336 -22.05 -25.19 -16.07
CA PRO A 336 -22.15 -26.63 -16.30
C PRO A 336 -23.06 -27.33 -15.28
N ALA A 337 -23.16 -26.82 -14.04
CA ALA A 337 -23.97 -27.41 -12.99
C ALA A 337 -25.47 -27.07 -13.12
N THR A 338 -25.80 -25.82 -13.44
CA THR A 338 -27.20 -25.36 -13.49
C THR A 338 -27.76 -25.24 -14.90
N LYS A 339 -26.91 -25.39 -15.93
CA LYS A 339 -27.21 -25.15 -17.36
C LYS A 339 -27.68 -23.73 -17.71
N ASP A 340 -27.73 -22.81 -16.74
CA ASP A 340 -28.08 -21.41 -16.95
C ASP A 340 -26.97 -20.63 -17.65
N VAL A 341 -27.34 -19.72 -18.55
CA VAL A 341 -26.39 -18.79 -19.15
C VAL A 341 -26.23 -17.58 -18.24
N GLN A 342 -25.03 -17.36 -17.72
CA GLN A 342 -24.68 -16.22 -16.89
C GLN A 342 -23.59 -15.38 -17.55
N GLU A 343 -23.70 -14.07 -17.44
CA GLU A 343 -22.65 -13.14 -17.84
C GLU A 343 -21.53 -13.12 -16.79
N ARG A 344 -20.30 -13.29 -17.24
CA ARG A 344 -19.10 -13.33 -16.39
C ARG A 344 -18.09 -12.29 -16.86
N VAL A 345 -17.31 -11.76 -15.91
CA VAL A 345 -16.30 -10.74 -16.17
C VAL A 345 -14.96 -11.42 -16.46
N PHE A 346 -14.34 -10.96 -17.53
CA PHE A 346 -13.13 -11.53 -18.10
C PHE A 346 -12.07 -10.45 -18.30
N VAL A 347 -10.80 -10.85 -18.22
CA VAL A 347 -9.67 -9.95 -18.28
C VAL A 347 -8.61 -10.41 -19.27
N LYS A 348 -8.08 -9.49 -20.07
CA LYS A 348 -7.05 -9.77 -21.07
C LYS A 348 -5.87 -8.83 -20.89
N PHE A 349 -4.65 -9.36 -20.89
CA PHE A 349 -3.44 -8.56 -20.78
C PHE A 349 -2.97 -8.08 -22.15
N ARG A 350 -2.79 -6.77 -22.32
CA ARG A 350 -2.30 -6.22 -23.61
C ARG A 350 -0.87 -6.70 -23.92
N GLY A 351 -0.62 -6.99 -25.19
CA GLY A 351 0.68 -7.46 -25.69
C GLY A 351 0.96 -8.95 -25.50
N LEU A 352 0.20 -9.63 -24.62
CA LEU A 352 0.35 -11.06 -24.41
C LEU A 352 -0.05 -11.85 -25.67
N THR A 353 -1.17 -11.51 -26.31
CA THR A 353 -1.64 -12.21 -27.52
C THR A 353 -0.66 -12.15 -28.68
N THR A 354 0.08 -11.04 -28.82
CA THR A 354 1.06 -10.88 -29.91
C THR A 354 2.28 -11.76 -29.66
N TYR A 355 2.80 -11.75 -28.44
CA TYR A 355 3.91 -12.60 -28.03
C TYR A 355 3.59 -14.08 -28.17
N LEU A 356 2.39 -14.50 -27.75
CA LEU A 356 1.99 -15.90 -27.81
C LEU A 356 1.88 -16.41 -29.24
N LYS A 357 1.41 -15.57 -30.17
CA LYS A 357 1.44 -15.90 -31.61
C LYS A 357 2.84 -16.14 -32.12
N GLU A 358 3.78 -15.29 -31.76
CA GLU A 358 5.19 -15.43 -32.16
C GLU A 358 5.82 -16.71 -31.57
N GLN A 359 5.49 -17.07 -30.32
CA GLN A 359 5.97 -18.31 -29.71
C GLN A 359 5.37 -19.55 -30.38
N SER A 360 4.05 -19.58 -30.62
CA SER A 360 3.40 -20.69 -31.33
C SER A 360 3.94 -20.85 -32.75
N LYS A 361 4.19 -19.73 -33.46
CA LYS A 361 4.81 -19.74 -34.78
C LYS A 361 6.21 -20.37 -34.73
N LYS A 362 7.07 -19.92 -33.81
CA LYS A 362 8.43 -20.48 -33.64
C LYS A 362 8.43 -21.94 -33.26
N GLN A 363 7.50 -22.38 -32.42
CA GLN A 363 7.41 -23.79 -32.02
C GLN A 363 7.06 -24.67 -33.22
N ILE A 364 6.19 -24.20 -34.11
CA ILE A 364 5.84 -24.91 -35.36
C ILE A 364 6.99 -24.90 -36.34
N GLU A 365 7.68 -23.76 -36.50
CA GLU A 365 8.90 -23.66 -37.30
C GLU A 365 9.95 -24.66 -36.82
N LYS A 366 10.22 -24.70 -35.51
CA LYS A 366 11.16 -25.64 -34.88
C LYS A 366 10.77 -27.10 -35.07
N GLN A 367 9.51 -27.46 -34.86
CA GLN A 367 9.02 -28.84 -35.08
C GLN A 367 9.24 -29.30 -36.52
N ILE A 368 9.12 -28.40 -37.48
CA ILE A 368 9.31 -28.73 -38.89
C ILE A 368 10.80 -28.75 -39.25
N GLU A 369 11.62 -27.88 -38.67
CA GLU A 369 13.09 -27.97 -38.78
C GLU A 369 13.61 -29.31 -38.24
N GLU A 370 13.10 -29.77 -37.09
CA GLU A 370 13.41 -31.08 -36.52
C GLU A 370 12.98 -32.22 -37.48
N GLN A 371 11.78 -32.15 -38.07
CA GLN A 371 11.32 -33.11 -39.09
C GLN A 371 12.15 -33.10 -40.38
N LEU A 372 12.61 -31.92 -40.82
CA LEU A 372 13.48 -31.78 -41.99
C LEU A 372 14.87 -32.36 -41.71
N LEU A 373 15.40 -32.14 -40.51
CA LEU A 373 16.68 -32.71 -40.08
C LEU A 373 16.62 -34.25 -40.00
N GLU A 374 15.53 -34.81 -39.48
CA GLU A 374 15.30 -36.26 -39.48
C GLU A 374 15.25 -36.83 -40.91
N LEU A 375 14.66 -36.12 -41.87
CA LEU A 375 14.63 -36.54 -43.27
C LEU A 375 16.01 -36.50 -43.93
N ASP A 376 16.81 -35.47 -43.64
CA ASP A 376 18.18 -35.36 -44.16
C ASP A 376 19.10 -36.43 -43.53
N LEU A 377 18.97 -36.75 -42.23
CA LEU A 377 19.72 -37.83 -41.59
C LEU A 377 19.37 -39.22 -42.14
N ASN A 378 18.09 -39.47 -42.44
CA ASN A 378 17.66 -40.70 -43.10
C ASN A 378 18.22 -40.82 -44.53
N LEU A 379 18.46 -39.69 -45.21
CA LEU A 379 19.09 -39.66 -46.53
C LEU A 379 20.54 -40.12 -46.45
N ASP A 380 21.31 -39.56 -45.51
CA ASP A 380 22.72 -39.93 -45.31
C ASP A 380 22.86 -41.42 -44.99
N GLU A 381 21.92 -42.00 -44.21
CA GLU A 381 21.91 -43.43 -43.89
C GLU A 381 21.58 -44.30 -45.12
N VAL A 382 20.65 -43.86 -45.98
CA VAL A 382 20.30 -44.53 -47.23
C VAL A 382 21.46 -44.46 -48.23
N GLU A 383 22.10 -43.30 -48.37
CA GLU A 383 23.29 -43.12 -49.20
C GLU A 383 24.45 -44.01 -48.71
N TRP A 384 24.67 -44.08 -47.40
CA TRP A 384 25.67 -44.97 -46.79
C TRP A 384 25.39 -46.45 -47.07
N LYS A 385 24.14 -46.89 -46.94
CA LYS A 385 23.72 -48.27 -47.25
C LYS A 385 23.91 -48.60 -48.73
N ILE A 386 23.63 -47.65 -49.61
CA ILE A 386 23.84 -47.76 -51.06
C ILE A 386 25.34 -47.87 -51.41
N VAL A 387 26.20 -47.05 -50.82
CA VAL A 387 27.66 -47.09 -51.04
C VAL A 387 28.27 -48.41 -50.55
N ARG A 388 27.72 -49.00 -49.48
CA ARG A 388 28.20 -50.27 -48.91
C ARG A 388 27.76 -51.51 -49.71
N SER A 389 26.58 -51.48 -50.34
CA SER A 389 26.19 -52.48 -51.33
C SER A 389 26.97 -52.23 -52.62
N ARG A 390 27.94 -53.09 -52.97
CA ARG A 390 28.81 -53.02 -54.18
C ARG A 390 28.06 -53.13 -55.53
N ASN A 391 26.87 -52.55 -55.67
CA ASN A 391 26.15 -52.47 -56.92
C ASN A 391 26.38 -51.09 -57.54
N LYS A 392 26.71 -51.07 -58.85
CA LYS A 392 26.66 -49.86 -59.69
C LYS A 392 25.22 -49.36 -59.70
N VAL A 393 24.86 -48.58 -58.69
CA VAL A 393 23.63 -47.80 -58.71
C VAL A 393 23.84 -46.69 -59.74
N THR A 394 23.03 -46.71 -60.80
CA THR A 394 23.07 -45.71 -61.88
C THR A 394 22.79 -44.32 -61.32
N GLN A 395 23.42 -43.28 -61.90
CA GLN A 395 23.15 -41.88 -61.56
C GLN A 395 21.65 -41.55 -61.53
N GLU A 396 20.88 -42.19 -62.42
CA GLU A 396 19.42 -42.11 -62.48
C GLU A 396 18.70 -42.46 -61.16
N PHE A 397 19.23 -43.40 -60.37
CA PHE A 397 18.61 -43.76 -59.08
C PHE A 397 18.88 -42.72 -57.99
N LYS A 398 20.09 -42.12 -57.99
CA LYS A 398 20.42 -40.99 -57.10
C LYS A 398 19.58 -39.77 -57.43
N GLU A 399 19.38 -39.49 -58.72
CA GLU A 399 18.49 -38.43 -59.20
C GLU A 399 17.04 -38.70 -58.78
N ARG A 400 16.53 -39.93 -58.93
CA ARG A 400 15.18 -40.30 -58.48
C ARG A 400 14.96 -40.12 -56.97
N ILE A 401 15.97 -40.43 -56.14
CA ILE A 401 15.88 -40.21 -54.69
C ILE A 401 15.91 -38.71 -54.38
N SER A 402 16.80 -37.94 -55.02
CA SER A 402 16.89 -36.49 -54.84
C SER A 402 15.59 -35.77 -55.24
N VAL A 403 14.95 -36.19 -56.34
CA VAL A 403 13.66 -35.64 -56.78
C VAL A 403 12.55 -35.94 -55.76
N LYS A 404 12.46 -37.18 -55.26
CA LYS A 404 11.47 -37.54 -54.22
C LYS A 404 11.69 -36.79 -52.91
N LEU A 405 12.94 -36.48 -52.57
CA LEU A 405 13.29 -35.69 -51.40
C LEU A 405 12.85 -34.23 -51.56
N GLU A 406 13.12 -33.62 -52.72
CA GLU A 406 12.66 -32.25 -53.01
C GLU A 406 11.12 -32.16 -53.04
N GLU A 407 10.44 -33.17 -53.57
CA GLU A 407 8.98 -33.28 -53.47
C GLU A 407 8.49 -33.36 -52.02
N SER A 408 9.19 -34.10 -51.16
CA SER A 408 8.88 -34.21 -49.73
C SER A 408 9.16 -32.90 -48.97
N LYS A 409 10.26 -32.21 -49.27
CA LYS A 409 10.59 -30.88 -48.73
C LYS A 409 9.56 -29.84 -49.16
N LYS A 410 9.12 -29.89 -50.43
CA LYS A 410 8.06 -29.03 -50.96
C LYS A 410 6.72 -29.30 -50.29
N TYR A 411 6.37 -30.57 -50.08
CA TYR A 411 5.17 -30.98 -49.36
C TYR A 411 5.16 -30.48 -47.90
N LEU A 412 6.29 -30.58 -47.19
CA LEU A 412 6.42 -30.05 -45.82
C LEU A 412 6.33 -28.51 -45.77
N LYS A 413 6.94 -27.80 -46.72
CA LYS A 413 6.78 -26.34 -46.85
C LYS A 413 5.33 -25.95 -47.14
N GLN A 414 4.62 -26.71 -47.96
CA GLN A 414 3.20 -26.47 -48.23
C GLN A 414 2.33 -26.74 -47.00
N GLN A 415 2.62 -27.79 -46.23
CA GLN A 415 2.01 -28.05 -44.92
C GLN A 415 2.26 -26.92 -43.91
N LEU A 416 3.47 -26.32 -43.91
CA LEU A 416 3.79 -25.14 -43.09
C LEU A 416 2.89 -23.95 -43.47
N GLU A 417 2.81 -23.62 -44.76
CA GLU A 417 1.99 -22.51 -45.24
C GLU A 417 0.51 -22.71 -44.92
N GLU A 418 0.00 -23.93 -45.02
CA GLU A 418 -1.37 -24.25 -44.62
C GLU A 418 -1.59 -24.18 -43.10
N LYS A 419 -0.64 -24.66 -42.30
CA LYS A 419 -0.71 -24.54 -40.82
C LYS A 419 -0.63 -23.07 -40.38
N LEU A 420 0.23 -22.27 -41.00
CA LEU A 420 0.34 -20.83 -40.76
C LEU A 420 -0.94 -20.09 -41.20
N LYS A 421 -1.52 -20.42 -42.37
CA LYS A 421 -2.81 -19.89 -42.81
C LYS A 421 -3.95 -20.29 -41.87
N LYS A 422 -3.96 -21.52 -41.34
CA LYS A 422 -4.92 -21.96 -40.31
C LYS A 422 -4.73 -21.21 -38.98
N LEU A 423 -3.51 -20.88 -38.59
CA LEU A 423 -3.21 -20.00 -37.44
C LEU A 423 -3.70 -18.56 -37.65
N ASP A 424 -3.53 -18.02 -38.86
CA ASP A 424 -4.02 -16.69 -39.25
C ASP A 424 -5.54 -16.64 -39.42
N LEU A 425 -6.20 -17.74 -39.75
CA LEU A 425 -7.67 -17.84 -39.75
C LEU A 425 -8.20 -18.00 -38.33
N LYS A 426 -7.53 -18.82 -37.51
CA LYS A 426 -7.76 -18.85 -36.06
C LYS A 426 -7.46 -17.51 -35.40
N LYS A 427 -6.85 -16.51 -36.03
CA LYS A 427 -6.62 -15.15 -35.47
C LYS A 427 -7.88 -14.50 -34.89
N TYR A 428 -9.06 -14.81 -35.43
CA TYR A 428 -10.35 -14.34 -34.92
C TYR A 428 -10.86 -15.14 -33.71
N GLU A 429 -10.30 -16.33 -33.46
CA GLU A 429 -10.61 -17.24 -32.35
C GLU A 429 -9.52 -17.27 -31.26
N LEU A 430 -8.22 -17.18 -31.61
CA LEU A 430 -7.02 -17.16 -30.77
C LEU A 430 -7.00 -15.99 -29.79
N GLY A 431 -7.69 -14.90 -30.11
CA GLY A 431 -7.87 -13.78 -29.17
C GLY A 431 -8.67 -14.17 -27.93
N LYS A 432 -9.46 -15.26 -28.02
CA LYS A 432 -10.27 -15.76 -26.93
C LYS A 432 -9.46 -16.65 -25.98
N GLU A 433 -8.43 -17.39 -26.43
CA GLU A 433 -7.61 -18.35 -25.65
C GLU A 433 -6.67 -17.75 -24.58
N TYR A 434 -6.63 -16.42 -24.44
CA TYR A 434 -5.75 -15.72 -23.49
C TYR A 434 -6.46 -14.67 -22.66
N VAL A 435 -7.76 -14.87 -22.48
CA VAL A 435 -8.58 -14.07 -21.60
C VAL A 435 -8.71 -14.87 -20.29
N PHE A 436 -8.87 -14.24 -19.13
CA PHE A 436 -8.94 -14.96 -17.85
C PHE A 436 -10.26 -14.63 -17.17
N GLU A 437 -10.94 -15.66 -16.67
CA GLU A 437 -12.15 -15.42 -15.87
C GLU A 437 -11.74 -14.86 -14.51
N ILE A 438 -12.40 -13.78 -14.09
CA ILE A 438 -12.22 -13.21 -12.76
C ILE A 438 -13.14 -13.92 -11.79
N TYR A 439 -12.54 -14.75 -10.94
CA TYR A 439 -13.24 -15.39 -9.83
C TYR A 439 -13.12 -14.54 -8.57
N CYS A 440 -14.23 -13.91 -8.20
CA CYS A 440 -14.31 -12.96 -7.09
C CYS A 440 -15.55 -13.20 -6.23
N ASP A 441 -15.50 -12.70 -4.99
CA ASP A 441 -16.64 -12.77 -4.08
C ASP A 441 -17.77 -11.83 -4.52
N ARG A 442 -19.01 -12.12 -4.09
CA ARG A 442 -20.20 -11.26 -4.37
C ARG A 442 -20.00 -9.79 -4.00
N ARG A 443 -19.18 -9.53 -2.98
CA ARG A 443 -18.87 -8.16 -2.52
C ARG A 443 -17.89 -7.40 -3.41
N GLN A 444 -17.08 -8.11 -4.20
CA GLN A 444 -16.07 -7.55 -5.11
C GLN A 444 -16.59 -7.44 -6.55
N LEU A 445 -17.64 -8.22 -6.87
CA LEU A 445 -18.26 -8.26 -8.20
C LEU A 445 -18.74 -6.88 -8.66
N GLN A 446 -19.30 -6.08 -7.76
CA GLN A 446 -19.77 -4.72 -8.09
C GLN A 446 -18.62 -3.81 -8.53
N GLU A 447 -17.47 -3.90 -7.86
CA GLU A 447 -16.28 -3.16 -8.26
C GLU A 447 -15.78 -3.59 -9.65
N PHE A 448 -15.69 -4.90 -9.93
CA PHE A 448 -15.27 -5.39 -11.25
C PHE A 448 -16.25 -5.04 -12.37
N GLN A 449 -17.56 -5.04 -12.11
CA GLN A 449 -18.57 -4.56 -13.05
C GLN A 449 -18.40 -3.06 -13.35
N THR A 450 -18.05 -2.26 -12.34
CA THR A 450 -17.74 -0.85 -12.53
C THR A 450 -16.50 -0.67 -13.42
N PHE A 451 -15.44 -1.45 -13.21
CA PHE A 451 -14.23 -1.40 -14.04
C PHE A 451 -14.52 -1.77 -15.50
N LEU A 452 -15.36 -2.79 -15.72
CA LEU A 452 -15.81 -3.19 -17.05
C LEU A 452 -16.61 -2.07 -17.73
N SER A 453 -17.57 -1.46 -17.01
CA SER A 453 -18.37 -0.35 -17.55
C SER A 453 -17.49 0.83 -17.94
N ASP A 454 -16.54 1.22 -17.09
CA ASP A 454 -15.58 2.29 -17.37
C ASP A 454 -14.76 1.97 -18.61
N TRP A 455 -14.30 0.73 -18.71
CA TRP A 455 -13.49 0.28 -19.82
C TRP A 455 -14.25 0.33 -21.14
N GLN A 456 -15.50 -0.10 -21.17
CA GLN A 456 -16.33 -0.06 -22.37
C GLN A 456 -16.54 1.38 -22.86
N ILE A 457 -16.81 2.30 -21.93
CA ILE A 457 -16.99 3.73 -22.25
C ILE A 457 -15.68 4.32 -22.76
N TYR A 458 -14.57 4.12 -22.05
CA TYR A 458 -13.26 4.62 -22.45
C TYR A 458 -12.78 4.04 -23.78
N SER A 459 -12.97 2.73 -23.99
CA SER A 459 -12.55 2.06 -25.22
C SER A 459 -13.39 2.47 -26.43
N SER A 460 -14.60 3.01 -26.24
CA SER A 460 -15.43 3.55 -27.32
C SER A 460 -14.91 4.89 -27.84
N ASP A 461 -14.49 5.80 -26.94
CA ASP A 461 -13.90 7.08 -27.31
C ASP A 461 -12.87 7.54 -26.26
N LYS A 462 -11.60 7.22 -26.54
CA LYS A 462 -10.46 7.54 -25.67
C LYS A 462 -10.14 9.03 -25.59
N LYS A 463 -10.64 9.84 -26.53
CA LYS A 463 -10.41 11.30 -26.53
C LYS A 463 -11.43 12.00 -25.66
N LYS A 464 -12.67 11.50 -25.65
CA LYS A 464 -13.78 12.09 -24.90
C LYS A 464 -13.70 11.78 -23.40
N TYR A 465 -13.35 10.55 -23.02
CA TYR A 465 -13.33 10.13 -21.62
C TYR A 465 -11.90 9.98 -21.08
N PRO A 466 -11.52 10.74 -20.04
CA PRO A 466 -10.17 10.69 -19.51
C PRO A 466 -9.98 9.53 -18.54
N ILE A 467 -8.88 8.79 -18.73
CA ILE A 467 -8.49 7.67 -17.85
C ILE A 467 -8.23 8.09 -16.39
N THR A 468 -8.07 9.38 -16.10
CA THR A 468 -7.86 9.91 -14.74
C THR A 468 -9.12 9.80 -13.86
N LEU A 469 -10.32 9.79 -14.46
CA LEU A 469 -11.59 9.63 -13.74
C LEU A 469 -12.03 8.17 -13.59
N PHE A 470 -11.22 7.24 -14.10
CA PHE A 470 -11.46 5.81 -14.07
C PHE A 470 -11.37 5.29 -12.63
N ALA A 471 -12.30 4.42 -12.22
CA ALA A 471 -12.26 3.89 -10.84
C ALA A 471 -11.03 3.01 -10.64
N PHE A 472 -10.75 2.12 -11.59
CA PHE A 472 -9.56 1.30 -11.65
C PHE A 472 -8.31 2.16 -11.92
N GLN A 473 -7.28 2.01 -11.07
CA GLN A 473 -6.05 2.79 -11.14
C GLN A 473 -4.86 1.96 -11.59
N SER A 474 -4.72 0.75 -11.06
CA SER A 474 -3.63 -0.16 -11.42
C SER A 474 -3.98 -1.61 -11.06
N ALA A 475 -3.29 -2.56 -11.69
CA ALA A 475 -3.29 -3.95 -11.29
C ALA A 475 -1.86 -4.49 -11.07
N ALA A 476 -1.79 -5.63 -10.41
CA ALA A 476 -0.60 -6.45 -10.40
C ALA A 476 -1.01 -7.93 -10.53
N LEU A 477 -0.31 -8.67 -11.40
CA LEU A 477 -0.40 -10.12 -11.43
C LEU A 477 0.43 -10.67 -10.28
N ILE A 478 -0.20 -11.41 -9.37
CA ILE A 478 0.46 -12.05 -8.23
C ILE A 478 0.25 -13.56 -8.27
N TRP A 479 1.17 -14.31 -7.69
CA TRP A 479 1.09 -15.76 -7.61
C TRP A 479 0.90 -16.21 -6.17
N ARG A 480 0.07 -17.23 -5.95
CA ARG A 480 -0.16 -17.84 -4.64
C ARG A 480 -0.08 -19.35 -4.72
N GLN A 481 0.44 -19.96 -3.66
CA GLN A 481 0.40 -21.40 -3.47
C GLN A 481 -1.00 -21.81 -3.01
N SER A 482 -1.55 -22.83 -3.67
CA SER A 482 -2.78 -23.53 -3.32
C SER A 482 -2.56 -24.33 -2.04
N THR A 483 -3.57 -24.44 -1.20
CA THR A 483 -3.53 -25.21 0.06
C THR A 483 -3.53 -26.74 -0.14
N LYS A 484 -3.38 -27.22 -1.39
CA LYS A 484 -3.29 -28.64 -1.73
C LYS A 484 -1.93 -28.88 -2.41
N ASP A 485 -1.14 -29.80 -1.88
CA ASP A 485 0.27 -30.08 -2.20
C ASP A 485 0.49 -30.81 -3.54
N ASP A 486 -0.11 -30.34 -4.64
CA ASP A 486 0.16 -30.86 -5.99
C ASP A 486 0.74 -29.77 -6.88
N ILE A 487 1.57 -30.16 -7.85
CA ILE A 487 2.26 -29.34 -8.87
C ILE A 487 1.31 -28.39 -9.67
N SER A 488 -0.01 -28.57 -9.55
CA SER A 488 -1.07 -27.58 -9.81
C SER A 488 -1.09 -26.37 -8.83
N THR A 489 -0.01 -26.17 -8.08
CA THR A 489 0.05 -25.44 -6.80
C THR A 489 0.01 -23.94 -6.96
N PHE A 490 0.53 -23.36 -8.04
CA PHE A 490 0.58 -21.90 -8.19
C PHE A 490 -0.58 -21.34 -9.03
N GLN A 491 -1.34 -20.45 -8.41
CA GLN A 491 -2.52 -19.84 -9.01
C GLN A 491 -2.28 -18.35 -9.23
N PRO A 492 -2.59 -17.83 -10.43
CA PRO A 492 -2.53 -16.40 -10.69
C PRO A 492 -3.72 -15.69 -10.03
N TYR A 493 -3.42 -14.55 -9.43
CA TYR A 493 -4.40 -13.62 -8.87
C TYR A 493 -4.16 -12.24 -9.48
N LEU A 494 -5.24 -11.53 -9.77
CA LEU A 494 -5.21 -10.14 -10.15
C LEU A 494 -5.45 -9.28 -8.92
N LYS A 495 -4.43 -8.54 -8.51
CA LYS A 495 -4.52 -7.55 -7.44
C LYS A 495 -4.81 -6.19 -8.06
N CYS A 496 -6.02 -5.67 -7.89
CA CYS A 496 -6.45 -4.38 -8.44
C CYS A 496 -6.45 -3.31 -7.36
N THR A 497 -5.92 -2.14 -7.67
CA THR A 497 -6.02 -0.92 -6.86
C THR A 497 -6.96 0.06 -7.55
N PHE A 498 -7.88 0.63 -6.78
CA PHE A 498 -8.89 1.55 -7.31
C PHE A 498 -9.18 2.68 -6.32
N ASP A 499 -9.61 3.83 -6.85
CA ASP A 499 -10.06 4.96 -6.03
C ASP A 499 -11.53 4.79 -5.66
N GLN A 500 -11.82 4.65 -4.36
CA GLN A 500 -13.19 4.52 -3.88
C GLN A 500 -14.03 5.77 -4.13
N ARG A 501 -13.40 6.94 -4.26
CA ARG A 501 -14.10 8.20 -4.55
C ARG A 501 -14.75 8.14 -5.93
N CYS A 502 -14.15 7.43 -6.87
CA CYS A 502 -14.68 7.28 -8.21
C CYS A 502 -15.84 6.29 -8.33
N LEU A 503 -16.34 5.69 -7.24
CA LEU A 503 -17.45 4.72 -7.30
C LEU A 503 -18.85 5.34 -7.23
N THR A 504 -18.98 6.58 -6.75
CA THR A 504 -20.26 7.29 -6.58
C THR A 504 -20.20 8.64 -7.27
N ALA A 505 -21.31 9.10 -7.84
CA ALA A 505 -21.36 10.35 -8.63
C ALA A 505 -20.81 11.55 -7.84
N GLU A 506 -21.24 11.72 -6.60
CA GLU A 506 -20.91 12.87 -5.76
C GLU A 506 -19.44 12.93 -5.39
N ARG A 507 -18.81 11.77 -5.16
CA ARG A 507 -17.38 11.70 -4.82
C ARG A 507 -16.50 11.73 -6.07
N ALA A 508 -16.97 11.21 -7.20
CA ALA A 508 -16.27 11.32 -8.48
C ALA A 508 -16.19 12.79 -8.91
N GLU A 509 -17.21 13.58 -8.59
CA GLU A 509 -17.21 15.03 -8.82
C GLU A 509 -16.09 15.75 -8.06
N LEU A 510 -15.81 15.34 -6.81
CA LEU A 510 -14.67 15.89 -6.06
C LEU A 510 -13.34 15.57 -6.74
N VAL A 511 -13.18 14.34 -7.23
CA VAL A 511 -11.96 13.93 -7.98
C VAL A 511 -11.85 14.74 -9.28
N ARG A 512 -12.97 14.94 -9.97
CA ARG A 512 -13.05 15.76 -11.19
C ARG A 512 -12.62 17.19 -10.92
N ALA A 513 -13.15 17.83 -9.88
CA ALA A 513 -12.78 19.18 -9.48
C ALA A 513 -11.29 19.29 -9.08
N GLU A 514 -10.75 18.31 -8.35
CA GLU A 514 -9.32 18.23 -8.02
C GLU A 514 -8.44 18.15 -9.28
N GLU A 515 -8.83 17.33 -10.26
CA GLU A 515 -8.10 17.19 -11.53
C GLU A 515 -8.22 18.44 -12.40
N ILE A 516 -9.40 19.06 -12.49
CA ILE A 516 -9.59 20.35 -13.17
C ILE A 516 -8.67 21.41 -12.56
N ALA A 517 -8.60 21.50 -11.23
CA ALA A 517 -7.71 22.45 -10.56
C ALA A 517 -6.23 22.18 -10.87
N LYS A 518 -5.80 20.91 -10.94
CA LYS A 518 -4.42 20.55 -11.33
C LYS A 518 -4.11 20.91 -12.78
N VAL A 519 -5.04 20.63 -13.69
CA VAL A 519 -4.90 20.94 -15.13
C VAL A 519 -4.86 22.45 -15.34
N ASN A 520 -5.76 23.21 -14.70
CA ASN A 520 -5.76 24.67 -14.77
C ASN A 520 -4.47 25.28 -14.21
N ARG A 521 -3.92 24.75 -13.11
CA ARG A 521 -2.60 25.19 -12.61
C ARG A 521 -1.50 25.00 -13.66
N LYS A 522 -1.48 23.88 -14.39
CA LYS A 522 -0.51 23.66 -15.46
C LYS A 522 -0.70 24.63 -16.61
N ILE A 523 -1.94 24.87 -17.04
CA ILE A 523 -2.26 25.84 -18.10
C ILE A 523 -1.79 27.23 -17.69
N ASN A 524 -2.13 27.67 -16.47
CA ASN A 524 -1.71 28.97 -15.94
C ASN A 524 -0.19 29.12 -15.93
N ASN A 525 0.56 28.08 -15.54
CA ASN A 525 2.03 28.12 -15.56
C ASN A 525 2.61 28.35 -16.97
N TYR A 526 2.00 27.74 -18.00
CA TYR A 526 2.42 27.99 -19.38
C TYR A 526 2.02 29.40 -19.85
N GLU A 527 0.83 29.87 -19.46
CA GLU A 527 0.36 31.21 -19.80
C GLU A 527 1.16 32.31 -19.09
N THR A 528 1.63 32.10 -17.85
CA THR A 528 2.55 33.02 -17.17
C THR A 528 3.92 33.02 -17.82
N ALA A 529 4.47 31.85 -18.16
CA ALA A 529 5.75 31.76 -18.87
C ALA A 529 5.71 32.47 -20.24
N GLN A 530 4.57 32.41 -20.92
CA GLN A 530 4.34 33.12 -22.18
C GLN A 530 4.23 34.64 -22.01
N LYS A 531 3.69 35.12 -20.87
CA LYS A 531 3.60 36.55 -20.53
C LYS A 531 4.95 37.14 -20.10
N ASP A 532 5.78 36.34 -19.45
CA ASP A 532 7.12 36.72 -19.00
C ASP A 532 8.16 36.76 -20.14
N SER A 533 7.70 36.85 -21.39
CA SER A 533 8.51 36.97 -22.62
C SER A 533 9.40 35.77 -22.96
N GLN A 534 9.14 34.59 -22.40
CA GLN A 534 9.70 33.34 -22.90
C GLN A 534 8.79 32.74 -23.98
N GLU A 535 9.28 32.69 -25.23
CA GLU A 535 8.62 31.90 -26.26
C GLU A 535 8.59 30.42 -25.84
N LEU A 536 7.38 29.87 -25.74
CA LEU A 536 7.19 28.46 -25.42
C LEU A 536 7.85 27.60 -26.49
N THR A 537 8.69 26.66 -26.07
CA THR A 537 9.31 25.67 -26.98
C THR A 537 8.23 24.86 -27.69
N GLU A 538 8.49 24.34 -28.90
CA GLU A 538 7.53 23.52 -29.66
C GLU A 538 6.94 22.35 -28.84
N ASN A 539 7.77 21.73 -27.98
CA ASN A 539 7.33 20.67 -27.07
C ASN A 539 6.36 21.18 -25.99
N GLN A 540 6.58 22.39 -25.47
CA GLN A 540 5.70 23.02 -24.48
C GLN A 540 4.36 23.44 -25.12
N GLN A 541 4.37 23.94 -26.35
CA GLN A 541 3.15 24.25 -27.10
C GLN A 541 2.32 22.98 -27.39
N LYS A 542 2.98 21.88 -27.79
CA LYS A 542 2.33 20.57 -27.97
C LYS A 542 1.70 20.07 -26.66
N ASP A 543 2.41 20.22 -25.53
CA ASP A 543 1.88 19.80 -24.23
C ASP A 543 0.75 20.70 -23.74
N LEU A 544 0.80 22.01 -24.00
CA LEU A 544 -0.29 22.95 -23.71
C LEU A 544 -1.55 22.58 -24.50
N LYS A 545 -1.43 22.29 -25.80
CA LYS A 545 -2.55 21.84 -26.63
C LYS A 545 -3.15 20.54 -26.10
N LYS A 546 -2.31 19.59 -25.70
CA LYS A 546 -2.75 18.33 -25.08
C LYS A 546 -3.46 18.56 -23.74
N THR A 547 -2.93 19.46 -22.91
CA THR A 547 -3.47 19.80 -21.58
C THR A 547 -4.82 20.50 -21.70
N LYS A 548 -4.99 21.41 -22.67
CA LYS A 548 -6.29 22.03 -23.00
C LYS A 548 -7.31 20.97 -23.50
N GLY A 549 -6.86 20.01 -24.30
CA GLY A 549 -7.69 18.87 -24.69
C GLY A 549 -8.11 17.98 -23.51
N GLN A 550 -7.20 17.77 -22.54
CA GLN A 550 -7.53 17.04 -21.30
C GLN A 550 -8.57 17.78 -20.46
N LEU A 551 -8.51 19.11 -20.38
CA LEU A 551 -9.52 19.90 -19.68
C LEU A 551 -10.91 19.69 -20.29
N ALA A 552 -11.04 19.76 -21.61
CA ALA A 552 -12.31 19.50 -22.30
C ALA A 552 -12.82 18.05 -22.11
N ALA A 553 -11.91 17.07 -21.99
CA ALA A 553 -12.29 15.69 -21.70
C ALA A 553 -12.86 15.52 -20.27
N LEU A 554 -12.39 16.31 -19.28
CA LEU A 554 -12.88 16.25 -17.90
C LEU A 554 -14.34 16.67 -17.76
N ASP A 555 -14.93 17.36 -18.75
CA ASP A 555 -16.36 17.68 -18.77
C ASP A 555 -17.26 16.47 -19.02
N ASN A 556 -16.69 15.32 -19.41
CA ASN A 556 -17.41 14.07 -19.64
C ASN A 556 -17.15 13.05 -18.52
N PRO A 557 -17.87 13.10 -17.38
CA PRO A 557 -17.69 12.13 -16.31
C PRO A 557 -18.25 10.75 -16.69
N TYR A 558 -17.70 9.70 -16.07
CA TYR A 558 -18.27 8.37 -16.16
C TYR A 558 -19.63 8.30 -15.43
N PRO A 559 -20.61 7.52 -15.94
CA PRO A 559 -21.87 7.32 -15.26
C PRO A 559 -21.63 6.57 -13.94
N ARG A 560 -22.22 7.08 -12.86
CA ARG A 560 -22.09 6.52 -11.51
C ARG A 560 -23.43 6.44 -10.82
N PRO A 561 -23.63 5.44 -9.94
CA PRO A 561 -24.77 5.46 -9.04
C PRO A 561 -24.68 6.70 -8.14
N SER A 562 -25.78 7.45 -8.04
CA SER A 562 -25.91 8.48 -7.02
C SER A 562 -26.02 7.82 -5.66
N LYS A 563 -25.21 8.32 -4.72
CA LYS A 563 -25.33 8.00 -3.31
C LYS A 563 -25.16 9.32 -2.57
N PRO A 564 -26.25 10.07 -2.35
CA PRO A 564 -26.16 11.40 -1.79
C PRO A 564 -25.40 11.34 -0.47
N SER A 565 -24.49 12.29 -0.27
CA SER A 565 -23.81 12.44 1.00
C SER A 565 -24.84 12.62 2.10
N TYR A 566 -24.58 12.00 3.24
CA TYR A 566 -25.46 12.13 4.39
C TYR A 566 -25.59 13.61 4.78
N LYS A 567 -26.80 14.16 4.66
CA LYS A 567 -27.15 15.51 5.13
C LYS A 567 -28.00 15.37 6.39
N GLY A 568 -27.36 15.48 7.54
CA GLY A 568 -28.05 15.51 8.83
C GLY A 568 -28.61 16.91 9.14
N ASN A 569 -29.68 16.96 9.93
CA ASN A 569 -30.21 18.16 10.54
C ASN A 569 -29.27 18.60 11.68
N PRO A 570 -28.65 19.80 11.61
CA PRO A 570 -27.72 20.26 12.64
C PRO A 570 -28.34 20.36 14.04
N ASN A 571 -29.67 20.51 14.13
CA ASN A 571 -30.39 20.60 15.40
C ASN A 571 -30.60 19.24 16.08
N ILE A 572 -30.49 18.13 15.34
CA ILE A 572 -30.66 16.79 15.90
C ILE A 572 -29.28 16.19 16.16
N ILE A 573 -29.01 15.85 17.41
CA ILE A 573 -27.73 15.27 17.83
C ILE A 573 -27.97 13.95 18.54
N VAL A 574 -27.11 12.96 18.27
CA VAL A 574 -27.11 11.67 18.97
C VAL A 574 -26.02 11.65 20.02
N GLY A 575 -26.37 11.61 21.30
CA GLY A 575 -25.43 11.43 22.40
C GLY A 575 -25.28 9.96 22.78
N VAL A 576 -24.04 9.49 22.95
CA VAL A 576 -23.73 8.13 23.43
C VAL A 576 -23.13 8.23 24.82
N CYS A 577 -23.68 7.48 25.77
CA CYS A 577 -23.15 7.33 27.12
C CYS A 577 -22.55 5.93 27.31
N PHE A 578 -21.36 5.86 27.91
CA PHE A 578 -20.74 4.60 28.32
C PHE A 578 -20.94 4.36 29.82
N SER A 579 -21.23 3.10 30.21
CA SER A 579 -21.43 2.74 31.61
C SER A 579 -21.10 1.26 31.90
N ILE A 580 -20.88 0.94 33.17
CA ILE A 580 -20.56 -0.43 33.61
C ILE A 580 -21.76 -1.38 33.42
N GLU A 581 -22.97 -0.90 33.74
CA GLU A 581 -24.20 -1.71 33.65
C GLU A 581 -24.63 -1.91 32.19
N GLN A 582 -24.64 -0.83 31.41
CA GLN A 582 -24.98 -0.84 29.99
C GLN A 582 -23.80 -0.35 29.17
N VAL A 583 -23.29 -1.22 28.27
CA VAL A 583 -22.12 -0.92 27.41
C VAL A 583 -22.26 0.43 26.71
N ALA A 584 -23.45 0.70 26.17
CA ALA A 584 -23.77 1.99 25.58
C ALA A 584 -25.27 2.28 25.75
N THR A 585 -25.60 3.53 26.04
CA THR A 585 -26.96 4.09 25.96
C THR A 585 -26.94 5.26 24.98
N VAL A 586 -27.95 5.33 24.12
CA VAL A 586 -28.06 6.37 23.10
C VAL A 586 -29.24 7.27 23.41
N ALA A 587 -29.03 8.59 23.33
CA ALA A 587 -30.07 9.61 23.37
C ALA A 587 -30.07 10.37 22.04
N VAL A 588 -31.25 10.54 21.44
CA VAL A 588 -31.44 11.44 20.29
C VAL A 588 -32.07 12.71 20.83
N VAL A 589 -31.42 13.85 20.63
CA VAL A 589 -31.79 15.13 21.23
C VAL A 589 -32.03 16.15 20.13
N ASP A 590 -33.14 16.88 20.25
CA ASP A 590 -33.37 18.11 19.49
C ASP A 590 -32.85 19.29 20.30
N CYS A 591 -31.80 19.92 19.81
CA CYS A 591 -31.17 21.08 20.42
C CYS A 591 -32.02 22.35 20.31
N SER A 592 -32.91 22.44 19.32
CA SER A 592 -33.81 23.59 19.18
C SER A 592 -34.95 23.55 20.19
N ALA A 593 -35.52 22.36 20.42
CA ALA A 593 -36.58 22.13 21.40
C ALA A 593 -36.08 21.83 22.83
N HIS A 594 -34.75 21.77 23.02
CA HIS A 594 -34.09 21.37 24.28
C HIS A 594 -34.63 20.06 24.89
N LYS A 595 -35.04 19.10 24.04
CA LYS A 595 -35.72 17.87 24.48
C LYS A 595 -35.14 16.63 23.81
N ALA A 596 -35.04 15.54 24.57
CA ALA A 596 -34.74 14.23 24.00
C ALA A 596 -35.95 13.69 23.23
N ILE A 597 -35.76 13.40 21.95
CA ILE A 597 -36.74 12.75 21.08
C ILE A 597 -36.93 11.30 21.54
N THR A 598 -35.82 10.59 21.75
CA THR A 598 -35.88 9.19 22.18
C THR A 598 -34.62 8.74 22.88
N TYR A 599 -34.75 7.69 23.69
CA TYR A 599 -33.65 6.94 24.27
C TYR A 599 -33.66 5.50 23.73
N ARG A 600 -32.47 4.95 23.51
CA ARG A 600 -32.28 3.56 23.12
C ARG A 600 -31.23 2.91 24.04
N SER A 601 -31.67 1.92 24.81
CA SER A 601 -30.76 1.03 25.54
C SER A 601 -30.07 0.06 24.58
N ILE A 602 -28.98 -0.57 25.02
CA ILE A 602 -28.27 -1.58 24.21
C ILE A 602 -29.17 -2.73 23.75
N ARG A 603 -30.18 -3.10 24.55
CA ARG A 603 -31.17 -4.13 24.22
C ARG A 603 -32.09 -3.68 23.10
N GLN A 604 -32.47 -2.40 23.10
CA GLN A 604 -33.27 -1.80 22.02
C GLN A 604 -32.45 -1.58 20.75
N LEU A 605 -31.17 -1.21 20.87
CA LEU A 605 -30.27 -1.02 19.72
C LEU A 605 -29.99 -2.33 18.97
N LEU A 606 -29.69 -3.41 19.70
CA LEU A 606 -29.31 -4.68 19.07
C LEU A 606 -30.52 -5.56 18.72
N GLY A 607 -31.68 -5.36 19.38
CA GLY A 607 -32.87 -6.16 19.15
C GLY A 607 -32.60 -7.67 19.23
N ARG A 608 -32.75 -8.38 18.11
CA ARG A 608 -32.49 -9.84 18.00
C ARG A 608 -31.02 -10.20 18.24
N ASP A 609 -30.09 -9.32 17.88
CA ASP A 609 -28.64 -9.54 18.05
C ASP A 609 -28.19 -9.39 19.51
N TYR A 610 -29.04 -8.91 20.42
CA TYR A 610 -28.72 -8.81 21.85
C TYR A 610 -28.35 -10.17 22.46
N LYS A 611 -28.94 -11.26 21.96
CA LYS A 611 -28.61 -12.64 22.38
C LYS A 611 -27.12 -12.95 22.19
N LYS A 612 -26.49 -12.41 21.14
CA LYS A 612 -25.05 -12.60 20.87
C LYS A 612 -24.18 -11.89 21.89
N LEU A 613 -24.56 -10.67 22.31
CA LEU A 613 -23.87 -9.95 23.39
C LEU A 613 -23.99 -10.70 24.72
N ALA A 614 -25.18 -11.21 25.05
CA ALA A 614 -25.40 -12.00 26.26
C ALA A 614 -24.57 -13.30 26.26
N ALA A 615 -24.56 -14.03 25.14
CA ALA A 615 -23.74 -15.24 24.98
C ALA A 615 -22.24 -14.95 25.10
N TYR A 616 -21.76 -13.85 24.52
CA TYR A 616 -20.38 -13.40 24.63
C TYR A 616 -20.00 -13.09 26.08
N ARG A 617 -20.85 -12.37 26.84
CA ARG A 617 -20.62 -12.09 28.27
C ARG A 617 -20.56 -13.37 29.12
N LEU A 618 -21.40 -14.36 28.82
CA LEU A 618 -21.35 -15.65 29.50
C LEU A 618 -20.02 -16.38 29.23
N ARG A 619 -19.55 -16.37 27.98
CA ARG A 619 -18.29 -16.99 27.58
C ARG A 619 -17.08 -16.28 28.20
N GLN A 620 -17.09 -14.95 28.30
CA GLN A 620 -16.08 -14.17 29.03
C GLN A 620 -15.95 -14.65 30.48
N GLY A 621 -17.08 -14.82 31.17
CA GLY A 621 -17.11 -15.32 32.55
C GLY A 621 -16.53 -16.74 32.66
N ARG A 622 -16.92 -17.65 31.76
CA ARG A 622 -16.40 -19.03 31.73
C ARG A 622 -14.89 -19.05 31.48
N ASN A 623 -14.42 -18.33 30.48
CA ASN A 623 -12.99 -18.27 30.13
C ASN A 623 -12.17 -17.68 31.29
N ALA A 624 -12.65 -16.65 31.97
CA ALA A 624 -11.96 -16.09 33.12
C ALA A 624 -11.88 -17.09 34.29
N ASN A 625 -12.97 -17.80 34.58
CA ASN A 625 -12.99 -18.84 35.61
C ASN A 625 -12.03 -20.00 35.26
N GLU A 626 -11.99 -20.41 33.99
CA GLU A 626 -11.07 -21.43 33.51
C GLU A 626 -9.61 -20.97 33.55
N ARG A 627 -9.32 -19.72 33.16
CA ARG A 627 -7.97 -19.13 33.29
C ARG A 627 -7.52 -19.12 34.75
N HIS A 628 -8.37 -18.70 35.67
CA HIS A 628 -8.06 -18.71 37.10
C HIS A 628 -7.81 -20.15 37.62
N LYS A 629 -8.62 -21.13 37.21
CA LYS A 629 -8.38 -22.56 37.52
C LYS A 629 -7.07 -23.08 36.91
N GLN A 630 -6.73 -22.68 35.69
CA GLN A 630 -5.49 -23.08 35.01
C GLN A 630 -4.26 -22.44 35.65
N GLN A 631 -4.33 -21.17 36.05
CA GLN A 631 -3.28 -20.45 36.77
C GLN A 631 -3.01 -21.09 38.14
N LYS A 632 -4.06 -21.41 38.92
CA LYS A 632 -3.92 -22.16 40.19
C LYS A 632 -3.27 -23.53 40.00
N ARG A 633 -3.34 -24.12 38.80
CA ARG A 633 -2.74 -25.40 38.44
C ARG A 633 -1.39 -25.27 37.71
N GLY A 634 -0.82 -24.07 37.61
CA GLY A 634 0.44 -23.82 36.92
C GLY A 634 0.42 -24.06 35.39
N LYS A 635 -0.76 -24.13 34.76
CA LYS A 635 -0.90 -24.38 33.32
C LYS A 635 -1.01 -23.07 32.53
N VAL A 636 -0.35 -23.02 31.37
CA VAL A 636 -0.48 -21.90 30.41
C VAL A 636 -1.88 -21.94 29.76
N SER A 637 -2.60 -20.82 29.79
CA SER A 637 -3.95 -20.73 29.23
C SER A 637 -3.93 -20.31 27.76
N ASN A 638 -4.44 -21.16 26.86
CA ASN A 638 -4.64 -20.85 25.43
C ASN A 638 -6.10 -20.43 25.10
N LEU A 639 -6.86 -20.01 26.11
CA LEU A 639 -8.27 -19.62 25.97
C LEU A 639 -8.39 -18.25 25.30
N SER A 640 -8.53 -18.28 23.97
CA SER A 640 -8.83 -17.11 23.14
C SER A 640 -10.33 -16.95 22.95
N GLU A 641 -10.82 -15.72 23.05
CA GLU A 641 -12.22 -15.39 22.77
C GLU A 641 -12.51 -15.24 21.28
N SER A 642 -11.51 -15.50 20.42
CA SER A 642 -11.54 -15.21 18.97
C SER A 642 -11.94 -13.75 18.68
N ASN A 643 -12.07 -13.37 17.41
CA ASN A 643 -12.43 -12.00 17.02
C ASN A 643 -13.89 -11.61 17.35
N GLU A 644 -14.60 -12.37 18.20
CA GLU A 644 -16.00 -12.16 18.58
C GLU A 644 -16.23 -10.81 19.27
N GLY A 645 -15.35 -10.38 20.18
CA GLY A 645 -15.49 -9.07 20.83
C GLY A 645 -15.52 -7.91 19.82
N LYS A 646 -14.62 -7.97 18.82
CA LYS A 646 -14.58 -6.99 17.73
C LYS A 646 -15.82 -7.06 16.83
N TYR A 647 -16.39 -8.26 16.65
CA TYR A 647 -17.64 -8.42 15.91
C TYR A 647 -18.83 -7.80 16.64
N ILE A 648 -18.95 -8.01 17.96
CA ILE A 648 -19.99 -7.38 18.78
C ILE A 648 -19.86 -5.84 18.77
N ASP A 649 -18.65 -5.30 18.90
CA ASP A 649 -18.42 -3.85 18.81
C ASP A 649 -18.89 -3.28 17.47
N ARG A 650 -18.65 -4.00 16.37
CA ARG A 650 -19.14 -3.62 15.03
C ARG A 650 -20.66 -3.65 14.93
N LEU A 651 -21.33 -4.58 15.60
CA LEU A 651 -22.80 -4.63 15.65
C LEU A 651 -23.35 -3.43 16.43
N ILE A 652 -22.77 -3.11 17.59
CA ILE A 652 -23.17 -1.96 18.39
C ILE A 652 -22.93 -0.66 17.61
N ALA A 653 -21.75 -0.50 17.01
CA ALA A 653 -21.42 0.65 16.19
C ALA A 653 -22.37 0.81 14.99
N LYS A 654 -22.72 -0.30 14.32
CA LYS A 654 -23.72 -0.31 13.25
C LYS A 654 -25.07 0.22 13.74
N ALA A 655 -25.57 -0.30 14.86
CA ALA A 655 -26.87 0.11 15.41
C ALA A 655 -26.90 1.58 15.85
N ILE A 656 -25.83 2.08 16.47
CA ILE A 656 -25.73 3.50 16.87
C ILE A 656 -25.80 4.42 15.64
N VAL A 657 -25.06 4.09 14.59
CA VAL A 657 -25.05 4.91 13.37
C VAL A 657 -26.37 4.79 12.60
N GLU A 658 -27.03 3.63 12.63
CA GLU A 658 -28.37 3.46 12.05
C GLU A 658 -29.41 4.36 12.75
N VAL A 659 -29.35 4.48 14.09
CA VAL A 659 -30.19 5.45 14.82
C VAL A 659 -29.88 6.88 14.37
N ALA A 660 -28.61 7.25 14.20
CA ALA A 660 -28.27 8.58 13.69
C ALA A 660 -28.86 8.82 12.29
N GLN A 661 -28.85 7.82 11.41
CA GLN A 661 -29.43 7.91 10.07
C GLN A 661 -30.95 8.02 10.09
N GLU A 662 -31.63 7.20 10.91
CA GLU A 662 -33.09 7.19 11.05
C GLU A 662 -33.62 8.58 11.41
N PHE A 663 -32.97 9.25 12.38
CA PHE A 663 -33.35 10.58 12.84
C PHE A 663 -32.68 11.72 12.06
N LYS A 664 -31.92 11.41 11.00
CA LYS A 664 -31.13 12.38 10.23
C LYS A 664 -30.32 13.31 11.14
N ALA A 665 -29.68 12.79 12.18
CA ALA A 665 -28.89 13.58 13.11
C ALA A 665 -27.70 14.26 12.44
N GLY A 666 -27.48 15.55 12.70
CA GLY A 666 -26.35 16.32 12.21
C GLY A 666 -25.01 15.77 12.65
N ARG A 667 -24.90 15.27 13.89
CA ARG A 667 -23.67 14.72 14.47
C ARG A 667 -23.94 13.68 15.57
N VAL A 668 -22.93 12.85 15.85
CA VAL A 668 -22.92 11.89 16.97
C VAL A 668 -21.86 12.33 17.98
N VAL A 669 -22.24 12.49 19.24
CA VAL A 669 -21.33 12.86 20.33
C VAL A 669 -20.98 11.63 21.15
N LEU A 670 -19.69 11.32 21.22
CA LEU A 670 -19.13 10.25 22.03
C LEU A 670 -18.47 10.82 23.29
N PRO A 671 -18.41 10.07 24.39
CA PRO A 671 -17.78 10.55 25.61
C PRO A 671 -16.26 10.53 25.46
N ASN A 672 -15.60 11.58 25.95
CA ASN A 672 -14.15 11.58 26.06
C ASN A 672 -13.72 10.48 27.06
N LEU A 673 -12.75 9.67 26.66
CA LEU A 673 -12.27 8.54 27.44
C LEU A 673 -11.31 8.98 28.57
N THR A 674 -10.76 10.19 28.53
CA THR A 674 -9.88 10.71 29.59
C THR A 674 -10.65 10.93 30.88
N GLY A 675 -10.24 10.31 32.00
CA GLY A 675 -10.93 10.42 33.29
C GLY A 675 -12.18 9.52 33.42
N LEU A 676 -12.59 8.84 32.34
CA LEU A 676 -13.80 8.00 32.36
C LEU A 676 -13.61 6.78 33.25
N LYS A 677 -12.41 6.17 33.27
CA LYS A 677 -12.13 4.99 34.10
C LYS A 677 -12.13 5.34 35.57
N GLU A 678 -11.44 6.42 35.91
CA GLU A 678 -11.32 6.98 37.26
C GLU A 678 -12.69 7.34 37.79
N SER A 679 -13.53 8.00 36.97
CA SER A 679 -14.91 8.29 37.33
C SER A 679 -15.78 7.05 37.54
N LEU A 680 -15.68 6.07 36.64
CA LEU A 680 -16.42 4.82 36.76
C LEU A 680 -16.00 4.05 38.03
N GLN A 681 -14.74 4.16 38.44
CA GLN A 681 -14.23 3.60 39.68
C GLN A 681 -14.77 4.34 40.90
N SER A 682 -14.72 5.68 40.94
CA SER A 682 -15.28 6.45 42.08
C SER A 682 -16.79 6.24 42.26
N LYS A 683 -17.53 6.04 41.15
CA LYS A 683 -18.96 5.68 41.24
C LYS A 683 -19.17 4.26 41.76
N LEU A 684 -18.25 3.35 41.47
CA LEU A 684 -18.32 1.99 41.97
C LEU A 684 -18.04 1.95 43.48
N GLU A 685 -17.04 2.70 43.94
CA GLU A 685 -16.72 2.90 45.36
C GLU A 685 -17.94 3.47 46.11
N ALA A 686 -18.55 4.55 45.58
CA ALA A 686 -19.77 5.13 46.18
C ALA A 686 -20.96 4.14 46.24
N LYS A 687 -21.12 3.26 45.25
CA LYS A 687 -22.15 2.21 45.25
C LYS A 687 -21.84 1.09 46.23
N ALA A 688 -20.57 0.76 46.41
CA ALA A 688 -20.12 -0.19 47.41
C ALA A 688 -20.47 0.31 48.81
N GLU A 689 -20.17 1.59 49.08
CA GLU A 689 -20.50 2.29 50.31
C GLU A 689 -22.01 2.39 50.55
N GLU A 690 -22.81 2.69 49.53
CA GLU A 690 -24.28 2.72 49.64
C GLU A 690 -24.87 1.36 50.00
N ARG A 691 -24.33 0.29 49.40
CA ARG A 691 -24.82 -1.08 49.60
C ARG A 691 -24.47 -1.62 50.98
N ASP A 692 -23.24 -1.40 51.43
CA ASP A 692 -22.71 -1.93 52.68
C ASP A 692 -22.01 -0.81 53.50
N PRO A 693 -22.75 0.14 54.11
CA PRO A 693 -22.16 1.35 54.70
C PRO A 693 -21.17 1.13 55.85
N LYS A 694 -21.22 -0.03 56.51
CA LYS A 694 -20.42 -0.34 57.71
C LYS A 694 -19.39 -1.45 57.51
N ASP A 695 -19.34 -2.08 56.33
CA ASP A 695 -18.54 -3.29 56.09
C ASP A 695 -17.56 -3.08 54.92
N ARG A 696 -16.35 -2.63 55.24
CA ARG A 696 -15.30 -2.38 54.24
C ARG A 696 -14.89 -3.63 53.47
N ALA A 697 -14.98 -4.82 54.07
CA ALA A 697 -14.61 -6.06 53.39
C ALA A 697 -15.61 -6.41 52.28
N LYS A 698 -16.92 -6.23 52.55
CA LYS A 698 -17.96 -6.39 51.52
C LYS A 698 -17.91 -5.30 50.46
N GLN A 699 -17.57 -4.07 50.83
CA GLN A 699 -17.32 -3.00 49.87
C GLN A 699 -16.20 -3.38 48.89
N GLN A 700 -15.07 -3.86 49.41
CA GLN A 700 -13.93 -4.31 48.61
C GLN A 700 -14.28 -5.51 47.72
N GLU A 701 -14.99 -6.52 48.25
CA GLU A 701 -15.42 -7.66 47.44
C GLU A 701 -16.36 -7.24 46.31
N TYR A 702 -17.30 -6.33 46.59
CA TYR A 702 -18.20 -5.75 45.59
C TYR A 702 -17.41 -4.97 44.52
N GLU A 703 -16.46 -4.14 44.93
CA GLU A 703 -15.59 -3.41 44.02
C GLU A 703 -14.75 -4.34 43.15
N GLU A 704 -14.15 -5.39 43.71
CA GLU A 704 -13.32 -6.35 42.96
C GLU A 704 -14.14 -7.08 41.89
N GLN A 705 -15.32 -7.58 42.26
CA GLN A 705 -16.24 -8.24 41.33
C GLN A 705 -16.62 -7.31 40.16
N TYR A 706 -16.82 -6.03 40.42
CA TYR A 706 -17.19 -5.04 39.40
C TYR A 706 -16.00 -4.45 38.63
N LYS A 707 -14.80 -4.32 39.23
CA LYS A 707 -13.55 -3.95 38.56
C LYS A 707 -13.20 -5.00 37.50
N ILE A 708 -13.39 -6.28 37.82
CA ILE A 708 -13.24 -7.38 36.85
C ILE A 708 -14.17 -7.20 35.63
N ASN A 709 -15.39 -6.68 35.83
CA ASN A 709 -16.32 -6.38 34.72
C ASN A 709 -15.89 -5.14 33.92
N LEU A 710 -15.38 -4.10 34.59
CA LEU A 710 -14.86 -2.88 33.94
C LEU A 710 -13.66 -3.18 33.02
N HIS A 711 -12.74 -4.06 33.45
CA HIS A 711 -11.53 -4.41 32.69
C HIS A 711 -11.78 -5.33 31.49
N ARG A 712 -12.98 -5.93 31.38
CA ARG A 712 -13.34 -6.85 30.28
C ARG A 712 -13.84 -6.16 29.02
N TRP A 713 -14.12 -4.85 29.06
CA TRP A 713 -14.58 -4.09 27.90
C TRP A 713 -13.61 -2.98 27.49
N SER A 714 -13.36 -2.86 26.18
CA SER A 714 -12.52 -1.79 25.64
C SER A 714 -13.38 -0.72 24.97
N TYR A 715 -13.73 0.33 25.72
CA TYR A 715 -14.45 1.49 25.16
C TYR A 715 -13.67 2.17 24.05
N LYS A 716 -12.32 2.17 24.11
CA LYS A 716 -11.47 2.64 23.02
C LYS A 716 -11.74 1.90 21.71
N ARG A 717 -11.84 0.56 21.76
CA ARG A 717 -12.13 -0.28 20.58
C ARG A 717 -13.54 -0.03 20.04
N LEU A 718 -14.52 0.17 20.93
CA LEU A 718 -15.89 0.50 20.53
C LEU A 718 -15.98 1.89 19.88
N THR A 719 -15.37 2.92 20.47
CA THR A 719 -15.26 4.27 19.90
C THR A 719 -14.67 4.23 18.48
N GLN A 720 -13.56 3.51 18.30
CA GLN A 720 -12.96 3.31 16.97
C GLN A 720 -13.93 2.64 15.97
N CYS A 721 -14.68 1.62 16.40
CA CYS A 721 -15.67 0.97 15.53
C CYS A 721 -16.81 1.93 15.14
N ILE A 722 -17.23 2.82 16.05
CA ILE A 722 -18.24 3.85 15.78
C ILE A 722 -17.68 4.89 14.79
N GLU A 723 -16.47 5.40 15.01
CA GLU A 723 -15.76 6.31 14.11
C GLU A 723 -15.61 5.75 12.70
N GLU A 724 -15.13 4.52 12.58
CA GLU A 724 -15.01 3.85 11.29
C GLU A 724 -16.36 3.72 10.56
N ARG A 725 -17.45 3.47 11.31
CA ARG A 725 -18.78 3.26 10.72
C ARG A 725 -19.44 4.58 10.35
N ALA A 726 -19.38 5.59 11.21
CA ALA A 726 -19.92 6.92 10.98
C ALA A 726 -19.17 7.60 9.81
N GLY A 727 -17.84 7.49 9.77
CA GLY A 727 -17.02 8.02 8.68
C GLY A 727 -17.33 7.39 7.31
N LYS A 728 -17.74 6.12 7.26
CA LYS A 728 -18.18 5.46 6.01
C LYS A 728 -19.49 6.05 5.47
N ILE A 729 -20.36 6.53 6.35
CA ILE A 729 -21.68 7.08 6.01
C ILE A 729 -21.60 8.60 5.84
N GLY A 730 -20.63 9.26 6.48
CA GLY A 730 -20.48 10.71 6.49
C GLY A 730 -21.20 11.39 7.66
N VAL A 731 -21.48 10.67 8.75
CA VAL A 731 -21.99 11.27 9.99
C VAL A 731 -20.78 11.79 10.79
N PRO A 732 -20.68 13.10 11.07
CA PRO A 732 -19.58 13.63 11.86
C PRO A 732 -19.67 13.15 13.32
N ILE A 733 -18.51 12.91 13.91
CA ILE A 733 -18.37 12.54 15.32
C ILE A 733 -17.67 13.65 16.07
N GLU A 734 -18.15 13.90 17.27
CA GLU A 734 -17.57 14.83 18.21
C GLU A 734 -17.33 14.16 19.57
N LEU A 735 -16.33 14.62 20.32
CA LEU A 735 -16.06 14.15 21.66
C LEU A 735 -16.61 15.16 22.68
N GLY A 736 -17.43 14.68 23.61
CA GLY A 736 -18.02 15.48 24.68
C GLY A 736 -17.65 14.99 26.07
N GLN A 737 -17.74 15.87 27.06
CA GLN A 737 -17.57 15.45 28.45
C GLN A 737 -18.86 14.82 28.99
N GLN A 738 -18.72 13.60 29.53
CA GLN A 738 -19.81 12.89 30.18
C GLN A 738 -19.87 13.26 31.67
N GLN A 739 -21.02 13.76 32.11
CA GLN A 739 -21.23 14.08 33.52
C GLN A 739 -21.33 12.82 34.40
N PHE A 740 -20.92 12.98 35.66
CA PHE A 740 -20.77 11.87 36.59
C PHE A 740 -22.04 11.56 37.39
N LYS A 741 -22.91 12.56 37.59
CA LYS A 741 -24.21 12.44 38.28
C LYS A 741 -25.34 12.17 37.27
N GLY A 742 -26.47 11.64 37.75
CA GLY A 742 -27.66 11.36 36.94
C GLY A 742 -27.80 9.94 36.37
N ASN A 743 -28.97 9.66 35.81
CA ASN A 743 -29.35 8.41 35.12
C ASN A 743 -28.64 8.30 33.76
N PHE A 744 -28.47 7.10 33.20
CA PHE A 744 -27.82 6.87 31.90
C PHE A 744 -28.47 7.64 30.75
N LYS A 745 -29.80 7.81 30.81
CA LYS A 745 -30.56 8.62 29.85
C LYS A 745 -30.17 10.10 29.95
N GLU A 746 -30.13 10.64 31.16
CA GLU A 746 -29.73 12.02 31.43
C GLU A 746 -28.29 12.26 31.01
N LYS A 747 -27.38 11.33 31.31
CA LYS A 747 -25.96 11.42 30.90
C LYS A 747 -25.79 11.47 29.39
N ALA A 748 -26.49 10.59 28.66
CA ALA A 748 -26.45 10.59 27.20
C ALA A 748 -26.96 11.91 26.61
N MET A 749 -27.95 12.53 27.25
CA MET A 749 -28.48 13.84 26.86
C MET A 749 -27.56 15.00 27.25
N GLN A 750 -26.98 14.98 28.46
CA GLN A 750 -26.07 16.00 28.97
C GLN A 750 -24.77 16.10 28.17
N ILE A 751 -24.25 14.98 27.65
CA ILE A 751 -23.10 14.97 26.74
C ILE A 751 -23.37 15.83 25.49
N VAL A 752 -24.60 15.78 24.97
CA VAL A 752 -25.01 16.60 23.83
C VAL A 752 -25.06 18.07 24.18
N TRP A 753 -25.57 18.40 25.37
CA TRP A 753 -25.68 19.79 25.79
C TRP A 753 -24.33 20.42 26.11
N SER A 754 -23.42 19.70 26.77
CA SER A 754 -22.07 20.22 27.07
C SER A 754 -21.31 20.54 25.79
N THR A 755 -21.43 19.70 24.76
CA THR A 755 -20.84 19.98 23.45
C THR A 755 -21.57 21.10 22.71
N HIS A 756 -22.90 21.10 22.69
CA HIS A 756 -23.64 22.17 22.00
C HIS A 756 -23.40 23.56 22.61
N GLN A 757 -23.27 23.67 23.93
CA GLN A 757 -22.90 24.92 24.61
C GLN A 757 -21.49 25.38 24.24
N ALA A 758 -20.50 24.47 24.24
CA ALA A 758 -19.13 24.80 23.83
C ALA A 758 -19.05 25.34 22.39
N HIS A 759 -19.93 24.92 21.48
CA HIS A 759 -20.01 25.51 20.13
C HIS A 759 -20.66 26.89 20.08
N LYS A 760 -21.57 27.20 21.01
CA LYS A 760 -22.13 28.57 21.11
C LYS A 760 -21.08 29.54 21.62
N ASP A 761 -20.28 29.12 22.60
CA ASP A 761 -19.28 29.99 23.25
C ASP A 761 -18.04 30.25 22.37
N VAL A 762 -17.76 29.41 21.37
CA VAL A 762 -16.66 29.59 20.40
C VAL A 762 -17.10 30.41 19.17
N GLY A 763 -18.41 30.58 18.97
CA GLY A 763 -19.00 31.35 17.87
C GLY A 763 -19.31 32.81 18.18
N THR A 764 -19.05 33.25 19.42
CA THR A 764 -19.08 34.64 19.91
C THR A 764 -17.67 35.12 20.16
#